data_AF-A0A952DYX2-F1
#
_entry.id   AF-A0A952DYX2-F1
#
_cell.length_a   1.000
_cell.length_b   1.000
_cell.length_c   1.000
_cell.angle_alpha   90.00
_cell.angle_beta   90.00
_cell.angle_gamma   90.00
#
_symmetry.space_group_name_H-M   'P 1'
#
loop_
_entity.id
_entity.type
_entity.pdbx_description
1 polymer ?
#
loop_
_entity_poly.entity_id
_entity_poly.type
_entity_poly.pdbx_seq_one_letter_code
_entity_poly.pdbx_strand_id
1 'polypeptide(L)'
;MMCRKLTYWVFIVLILGSVSNAADVHWSGGGGDKLWNNPANWDSNKVPGAGDNVFVDVPAAKAPNGPIIRDGINAKINGLSCEVSGEPTMTMTGGTLELGSYIWWGDGAGSHGTFNMSGGTITVGSEFELGWGGGTGTWNMTGGTITCGELIIPTGSGEGGQLYLSGGTVNVGTPLEMNANGLIDVGDGTLVLEGDQTEIINGLIEAEQIIFYGGGGLSSLDFDSRNPGKTTLTARSTGKAYNPVPADGAFHEDTWASLGWSPAESAASHDLYFGESYDNVNDGTADTFVGNQPATFLVVGFPGFPYPDGLIPGTIYYWRIDEIEDDGTIIKGDIWSFRVPPKTAYNPNPADAAESVDPDVVLEWTVGFGAKLHTIYFGNNFDDVDNASGGLPQGATTYTPGPLGLGNTYYWRVDEFDAVATYKGDVWSLTTQGAVGSAKPANGAVDVKQTTVLTWTPGFGASHEVYFGADAASLELKSSGNLGSESYDPGTLEWDTTYYWRIDEVNNANSDSPWTGPLWSFTTANFLVVDDFESYNNLDPEDPASNRIFLAWIDGFDEPAANGSVVGYANPPFAEQANVHSGNQSMPLAYDNAVGKSEATLALTYPRDWTEKGVNTLTVWYAGAAGNAAETMYVVLNNSAVVTNDNPDAALIDSWTQWDIDLQLFADQGVNLANVNSITLGLGNRSNPVAGGAGMVFFDDIRLSVQEPEAP
;
A
#
# COMPACT_ATOMS: atom_id res chain seq x y z
N MET A 1 -48.36 22.76 98.10
CA MET A 1 -48.21 23.23 96.71
C MET A 1 -46.90 22.69 96.17
N MET A 2 -46.99 21.62 95.38
CA MET A 2 -45.84 20.82 94.92
C MET A 2 -45.31 21.40 93.60
N CYS A 3 -44.11 21.99 93.65
CA CYS A 3 -43.38 22.44 92.46
C CYS A 3 -42.53 21.28 91.91
N ARG A 4 -42.75 20.97 90.63
CA ARG A 4 -42.04 19.96 89.84
C ARG A 4 -40.59 20.38 89.58
N LYS A 5 -39.63 19.49 89.85
CA LYS A 5 -38.30 19.48 89.22
C LYS A 5 -38.25 18.30 88.25
N LEU A 6 -38.06 18.61 86.97
CA LEU A 6 -37.95 17.66 85.87
C LEU A 6 -36.47 17.52 85.53
N THR A 7 -35.91 16.32 85.70
CA THR A 7 -34.51 16.00 85.38
C THR A 7 -34.46 15.41 83.97
N TYR A 8 -33.78 16.10 83.05
CA TYR A 8 -33.51 15.62 81.70
C TYR A 8 -32.28 14.70 81.71
N TRP A 9 -32.43 13.48 81.21
CA TRP A 9 -31.32 12.59 80.86
C TRP A 9 -31.10 12.64 79.35
N VAL A 10 -29.91 13.05 78.95
CA VAL A 10 -29.43 13.04 77.56
C VAL A 10 -28.95 11.63 77.24
N PHE A 11 -29.57 10.96 76.27
CA PHE A 11 -29.03 9.75 75.65
C PHE A 11 -28.36 10.17 74.33
N ILE A 12 -27.04 9.99 74.26
CA ILE A 12 -26.25 10.08 73.03
C ILE A 12 -26.41 8.74 72.30
N VAL A 13 -27.06 8.76 71.14
CA VAL A 13 -27.10 7.61 70.21
C VAL A 13 -25.89 7.73 69.30
N LEU A 14 -24.92 6.82 69.47
CA LEU A 14 -23.83 6.60 68.52
C LEU A 14 -24.41 5.90 67.29
N ILE A 15 -24.53 6.61 66.17
CA ILE A 15 -24.79 6.00 64.86
C ILE A 15 -23.44 5.53 64.32
N LEU A 16 -23.17 4.24 64.43
CA LEU A 16 -22.08 3.58 63.71
C LEU A 16 -22.44 3.58 62.22
N GLY A 17 -21.88 4.53 61.46
CA GLY A 17 -21.86 4.44 60.00
C GLY A 17 -21.02 3.24 59.60
N SER A 18 -21.60 2.27 58.90
CA SER A 18 -20.86 1.20 58.27
C SER A 18 -19.96 1.79 57.19
N VAL A 19 -18.65 1.78 57.42
CA VAL A 19 -17.65 1.91 56.36
C VAL A 19 -17.71 0.65 55.51
N SER A 20 -18.17 0.75 54.26
CA SER A 20 -17.99 -0.31 53.27
C SER A 20 -16.53 -0.27 52.82
N ASN A 21 -15.77 -1.33 53.08
CA ASN A 21 -14.48 -1.52 52.42
C ASN A 21 -14.74 -1.94 50.98
N ALA A 22 -13.87 -1.51 50.06
CA ALA A 22 -13.77 -2.06 48.72
C ALA A 22 -13.66 -3.59 48.79
N ALA A 23 -14.50 -4.31 48.05
CA ALA A 23 -14.42 -5.76 47.92
C ALA A 23 -14.26 -6.15 46.45
N ASP A 24 -13.59 -7.27 46.22
CA ASP A 24 -13.64 -7.96 44.93
C ASP A 24 -14.93 -8.79 44.89
N VAL A 25 -15.75 -8.58 43.86
CA VAL A 25 -17.07 -9.21 43.71
C VAL A 25 -17.14 -9.92 42.37
N HIS A 26 -17.38 -11.23 42.40
CA HIS A 26 -17.38 -12.06 41.20
C HIS A 26 -18.81 -12.35 40.74
N TRP A 27 -19.01 -12.27 39.42
CA TRP A 27 -20.25 -12.74 38.80
C TRP A 27 -20.43 -14.24 39.06
N SER A 28 -21.64 -14.64 39.46
CA SER A 28 -21.98 -16.06 39.67
C SER A 28 -23.14 -16.53 38.79
N GLY A 29 -24.02 -15.61 38.36
CA GLY A 29 -25.23 -15.94 37.60
C GLY A 29 -26.26 -16.78 38.36
N GLY A 30 -26.17 -16.85 39.70
CA GLY A 30 -26.97 -17.76 40.52
C GLY A 30 -28.45 -17.38 40.73
N GLY A 31 -28.87 -16.17 40.34
CA GLY A 31 -30.18 -15.59 40.67
C GLY A 31 -31.33 -15.99 39.74
N GLY A 32 -31.09 -16.80 38.71
CA GLY A 32 -32.10 -17.27 37.76
C GLY A 32 -32.50 -16.24 36.68
N ASP A 33 -32.01 -15.00 36.81
CA ASP A 33 -31.95 -14.00 35.75
C ASP A 33 -30.48 -13.61 35.50
N LYS A 34 -30.24 -12.57 34.70
CA LYS A 34 -28.89 -12.06 34.38
C LYS A 34 -28.73 -10.59 34.74
N LEU A 35 -29.66 -10.04 35.53
CA LEU A 35 -29.69 -8.61 35.80
C LEU A 35 -28.60 -8.24 36.81
N TRP A 36 -27.84 -7.19 36.49
CA TRP A 36 -26.81 -6.64 37.38
C TRP A 36 -27.34 -6.33 38.79
N ASN A 37 -28.57 -5.83 38.87
CA ASN A 37 -29.19 -5.39 40.13
C ASN A 37 -29.88 -6.51 40.92
N ASN A 38 -29.74 -7.79 40.53
CA ASN A 38 -30.18 -8.92 41.34
C ASN A 38 -29.01 -9.40 42.23
N PRO A 39 -29.09 -9.23 43.57
CA PRO A 39 -28.02 -9.66 44.49
C PRO A 39 -27.61 -11.13 44.33
N ALA A 40 -28.55 -12.01 43.98
CA ALA A 40 -28.31 -13.45 43.86
C ALA A 40 -27.44 -13.85 42.66
N ASN A 41 -27.17 -12.92 41.73
CA ASN A 41 -26.25 -13.14 40.62
C ASN A 41 -24.77 -12.88 40.97
N TRP A 42 -24.49 -12.44 42.20
CA TRP A 42 -23.15 -12.15 42.69
C TRP A 42 -22.77 -13.15 43.79
N ASP A 43 -21.51 -13.55 43.83
CA ASP A 43 -20.98 -14.51 44.82
C ASP A 43 -21.15 -14.04 46.27
N SER A 44 -21.10 -12.73 46.49
CA SER A 44 -21.33 -12.05 47.77
C SER A 44 -22.81 -12.00 48.17
N ASN A 45 -23.72 -12.42 47.27
CA ASN A 45 -25.18 -12.26 47.38
C ASN A 45 -25.59 -10.79 47.64
N LYS A 46 -24.83 -9.84 47.05
CA LYS A 46 -25.03 -8.39 47.12
C LYS A 46 -24.71 -7.76 45.77
N VAL A 47 -25.44 -6.70 45.41
CA VAL A 47 -25.12 -5.91 44.21
C VAL A 47 -23.84 -5.11 44.48
N PRO A 48 -22.84 -5.12 43.57
CA PRO A 48 -21.63 -4.32 43.68
C PRO A 48 -21.92 -2.83 43.85
N GLY A 49 -21.16 -2.16 44.71
CA GLY A 49 -21.24 -0.73 44.97
C GLY A 49 -19.97 0.02 44.56
N ALA A 50 -19.98 1.35 44.73
CA ALA A 50 -18.99 2.27 44.13
C ALA A 50 -17.52 2.05 44.55
N GLY A 51 -17.27 1.28 45.61
CA GLY A 51 -15.91 0.93 46.04
C GLY A 51 -15.44 -0.45 45.56
N ASP A 52 -16.32 -1.26 44.96
CA ASP A 52 -16.03 -2.67 44.68
C ASP A 52 -15.36 -2.83 43.31
N ASN A 53 -14.44 -3.79 43.20
CA ASN A 53 -13.92 -4.26 41.92
C ASN A 53 -14.75 -5.45 41.46
N VAL A 54 -15.20 -5.45 40.22
CA VAL A 54 -16.10 -6.46 39.68
C VAL A 54 -15.39 -7.33 38.66
N PHE A 55 -15.59 -8.63 38.79
CA PHE A 55 -14.96 -9.65 37.95
C PHE A 55 -16.02 -10.47 37.21
N VAL A 56 -15.95 -10.46 35.88
CA VAL A 56 -16.84 -11.24 34.99
C VAL A 56 -16.13 -12.53 34.55
N ASP A 57 -15.78 -13.37 35.54
CA ASP A 57 -14.83 -14.48 35.35
C ASP A 57 -15.49 -15.87 35.36
N VAL A 58 -16.71 -15.98 34.82
CA VAL A 58 -17.38 -17.27 34.66
C VAL A 58 -17.26 -17.71 33.19
N PRO A 59 -16.61 -18.85 32.88
CA PRO A 59 -16.50 -19.33 31.50
C PRO A 59 -17.86 -19.47 30.82
N ALA A 60 -17.96 -19.11 29.54
CA ALA A 60 -19.20 -19.14 28.76
C ALA A 60 -19.87 -20.53 28.77
N ALA A 61 -19.09 -21.61 28.85
CA ALA A 61 -19.62 -22.98 28.97
C ALA A 61 -20.45 -23.22 30.24
N LYS A 62 -20.30 -22.40 31.29
CA LYS A 62 -21.11 -22.43 32.52
C LYS A 62 -22.15 -21.31 32.59
N ALA A 63 -21.92 -20.20 31.90
CA ALA A 63 -22.84 -19.07 31.83
C ALA A 63 -22.72 -18.38 30.46
N PRO A 64 -23.41 -18.85 29.42
CA PRO A 64 -23.18 -18.40 28.04
C PRO A 64 -23.61 -16.94 27.76
N ASN A 65 -23.93 -16.15 28.79
CA ASN A 65 -24.42 -14.78 28.71
C ASN A 65 -24.24 -14.14 30.10
N GLY A 66 -23.15 -13.41 30.35
CA GLY A 66 -22.87 -12.81 31.67
C GLY A 66 -23.80 -11.63 32.03
N PRO A 67 -23.34 -10.66 32.83
CA PRO A 67 -24.20 -9.61 33.38
C PRO A 67 -24.93 -8.80 32.31
N ILE A 68 -26.17 -8.39 32.61
CA ILE A 68 -26.98 -7.49 31.78
C ILE A 68 -27.26 -6.19 32.54
N ILE A 69 -26.88 -5.07 31.93
CA ILE A 69 -27.32 -3.72 32.29
C ILE A 69 -28.30 -3.24 31.22
N ARG A 70 -29.44 -2.68 31.65
CA ARG A 70 -30.50 -2.18 30.79
C ARG A 70 -31.15 -0.97 31.42
N ASP A 71 -32.08 -0.32 30.72
CA ASP A 71 -32.80 0.85 31.24
C ASP A 71 -33.38 0.61 32.63
N GLY A 72 -33.16 1.60 33.52
CA GLY A 72 -33.54 1.55 34.92
C GLY A 72 -32.49 0.92 35.86
N ILE A 73 -31.38 0.41 35.34
CA ILE A 73 -30.23 -0.04 36.14
C ILE A 73 -29.15 1.06 36.12
N ASN A 74 -28.75 1.50 37.32
CA ASN A 74 -27.63 2.43 37.52
C ASN A 74 -26.57 1.73 38.39
N ALA A 75 -25.52 1.24 37.76
CA ALA A 75 -24.40 0.58 38.41
C ALA A 75 -23.29 1.60 38.72
N LYS A 76 -22.70 1.50 39.91
CA LYS A 76 -21.52 2.28 40.31
C LYS A 76 -20.53 1.33 40.95
N ILE A 77 -19.31 1.27 40.44
CA ILE A 77 -18.23 0.39 40.88
C ILE A 77 -16.88 1.11 40.83
N ASN A 78 -15.82 0.49 41.33
CA ASN A 78 -14.47 1.01 41.21
C ASN A 78 -13.78 0.54 39.92
N GLY A 79 -13.72 -0.77 39.67
CA GLY A 79 -13.08 -1.36 38.48
C GLY A 79 -13.85 -2.55 37.94
N LEU A 80 -13.66 -2.86 36.66
CA LEU A 80 -14.28 -3.99 35.96
C LEU A 80 -13.21 -4.80 35.22
N SER A 81 -13.14 -6.09 35.52
CA SER A 81 -12.20 -7.03 34.91
C SER A 81 -12.90 -8.24 34.28
N CYS A 82 -12.23 -8.80 33.27
CA CYS A 82 -12.53 -10.09 32.69
C CYS A 82 -11.23 -10.88 32.50
N GLU A 83 -10.96 -11.80 33.42
CA GLU A 83 -9.70 -12.52 33.62
C GLU A 83 -9.90 -14.05 33.60
N VAL A 84 -10.61 -14.58 32.60
CA VAL A 84 -10.86 -16.01 32.50
C VAL A 84 -10.84 -16.53 31.07
N SER A 85 -10.38 -17.77 30.92
CA SER A 85 -10.53 -18.55 29.69
C SER A 85 -11.97 -18.99 29.46
N GLY A 86 -12.35 -19.12 28.19
CA GLY A 86 -13.68 -19.61 27.80
C GLY A 86 -14.69 -18.51 27.51
N GLU A 87 -14.26 -17.37 26.99
CA GLU A 87 -15.09 -16.38 26.28
C GLU A 87 -16.29 -15.81 27.07
N PRO A 88 -16.16 -15.40 28.35
CA PRO A 88 -17.20 -14.66 29.07
C PRO A 88 -17.74 -13.48 28.27
N THR A 89 -19.03 -13.21 28.48
CA THR A 89 -19.74 -12.12 27.82
C THR A 89 -20.38 -11.15 28.82
N MET A 90 -20.53 -9.89 28.45
CA MET A 90 -21.37 -8.92 29.16
C MET A 90 -22.23 -8.15 28.16
N THR A 91 -23.43 -7.72 28.57
CA THR A 91 -24.35 -6.99 27.67
C THR A 91 -24.90 -5.73 28.33
N MET A 92 -24.89 -4.62 27.59
CA MET A 92 -25.50 -3.37 27.99
C MET A 92 -26.42 -2.83 26.89
N THR A 93 -27.71 -2.76 27.17
CA THR A 93 -28.71 -2.24 26.20
C THR A 93 -29.25 -0.86 26.58
N GLY A 94 -28.83 -0.31 27.72
CA GLY A 94 -29.39 0.90 28.34
C GLY A 94 -28.86 1.11 29.76
N GLY A 95 -29.39 2.07 30.51
CA GLY A 95 -28.95 2.36 31.89
C GLY A 95 -27.57 3.03 32.00
N THR A 96 -26.98 3.02 33.20
CA THR A 96 -25.64 3.60 33.46
C THR A 96 -24.70 2.65 34.18
N LEU A 97 -23.41 2.74 33.84
CA LEU A 97 -22.31 2.09 34.54
C LEU A 97 -21.19 3.12 34.77
N GLU A 98 -21.01 3.53 36.03
CA GLU A 98 -19.95 4.45 36.42
C GLU A 98 -18.83 3.69 37.13
N LEU A 99 -17.60 3.80 36.63
CA LEU A 99 -16.41 3.18 37.19
C LEU A 99 -15.45 4.26 37.71
N GLY A 100 -14.97 4.08 38.93
CA GLY A 100 -14.01 5.00 39.56
C GLY A 100 -12.61 4.95 38.94
N SER A 101 -12.20 3.81 38.37
CA SER A 101 -10.86 3.56 37.87
C SER A 101 -10.90 2.93 36.47
N TYR A 102 -10.88 1.59 36.35
CA TYR A 102 -10.50 0.93 35.09
C TYR A 102 -11.58 -0.03 34.55
N ILE A 103 -11.45 -0.30 33.25
CA ILE A 103 -11.95 -1.49 32.57
C ILE A 103 -10.73 -2.23 32.01
N TRP A 104 -10.53 -3.49 32.43
CA TRP A 104 -9.52 -4.40 31.87
C TRP A 104 -10.23 -5.63 31.31
N TRP A 105 -10.43 -5.62 30.00
CA TRP A 105 -11.27 -6.62 29.35
C TRP A 105 -10.43 -7.62 28.57
N GLY A 106 -10.51 -8.91 28.94
CA GLY A 106 -9.61 -9.92 28.39
C GLY A 106 -8.21 -9.80 28.96
N ASP A 107 -8.10 -9.74 30.28
CA ASP A 107 -6.86 -9.61 31.03
C ASP A 107 -6.23 -10.99 31.30
N GLY A 108 -4.97 -11.14 30.88
CA GLY A 108 -4.12 -12.27 31.21
C GLY A 108 -4.07 -13.34 30.11
N ALA A 109 -2.94 -14.04 30.04
CA ALA A 109 -2.68 -15.08 29.04
C ALA A 109 -3.84 -16.11 28.92
N GLY A 110 -4.41 -16.22 27.72
CA GLY A 110 -5.51 -17.14 27.40
C GLY A 110 -6.90 -16.68 27.85
N SER A 111 -7.04 -15.49 28.43
CA SER A 111 -8.32 -14.85 28.72
C SER A 111 -8.90 -14.23 27.45
N HIS A 112 -10.19 -14.45 27.19
CA HIS A 112 -10.88 -13.92 26.01
C HIS A 112 -12.24 -13.39 26.47
N GLY A 113 -12.57 -12.11 26.28
CA GLY A 113 -13.85 -11.55 26.76
C GLY A 113 -14.58 -10.79 25.68
N THR A 114 -15.92 -10.85 25.64
CA THR A 114 -16.74 -10.06 24.71
C THR A 114 -17.76 -9.17 25.43
N PHE A 115 -17.70 -7.87 25.22
CA PHE A 115 -18.71 -6.93 25.69
C PHE A 115 -19.60 -6.49 24.53
N ASN A 116 -20.92 -6.59 24.69
CA ASN A 116 -21.90 -6.14 23.68
C ASN A 116 -22.70 -4.94 24.20
N MET A 117 -22.58 -3.79 23.54
CA MET A 117 -23.27 -2.56 23.89
C MET A 117 -24.16 -2.07 22.75
N SER A 118 -25.45 -1.87 23.03
CA SER A 118 -26.41 -1.30 22.08
C SER A 118 -27.06 0.00 22.57
N GLY A 119 -26.74 0.43 23.79
CA GLY A 119 -27.31 1.63 24.42
C GLY A 119 -26.80 1.85 25.84
N GLY A 120 -27.16 2.99 26.44
CA GLY A 120 -26.75 3.37 27.80
C GLY A 120 -25.46 4.21 27.85
N THR A 121 -24.98 4.49 29.05
CA THR A 121 -23.77 5.29 29.30
C THR A 121 -22.78 4.57 30.21
N ILE A 122 -21.52 4.50 29.79
CA ILE A 122 -20.40 4.05 30.60
C ILE A 122 -19.46 5.23 30.83
N THR A 123 -19.07 5.46 32.09
CA THR A 123 -18.03 6.45 32.44
C THR A 123 -16.92 5.76 33.18
N VAL A 124 -15.70 5.89 32.69
CA VAL A 124 -14.48 5.28 33.25
C VAL A 124 -13.56 6.39 33.76
N GLY A 125 -13.18 6.32 35.04
CA GLY A 125 -12.39 7.36 35.70
C GLY A 125 -10.94 7.45 35.22
N SER A 126 -10.33 6.32 34.85
CA SER A 126 -8.98 6.23 34.30
C SER A 126 -8.98 5.45 32.97
N GLU A 127 -8.74 4.15 33.04
CA GLU A 127 -8.24 3.34 31.93
C GLU A 127 -9.32 2.47 31.33
N PHE A 128 -9.45 2.50 30.00
CA PHE A 128 -10.24 1.52 29.27
C PHE A 128 -9.30 0.70 28.37
N GLU A 129 -8.97 -0.51 28.79
CA GLU A 129 -8.07 -1.40 28.06
C GLU A 129 -8.75 -2.69 27.60
N LEU A 130 -8.41 -3.09 26.36
CA LEU A 130 -8.77 -4.36 25.75
C LEU A 130 -7.52 -5.20 25.52
N GLY A 131 -7.41 -6.36 26.16
CA GLY A 131 -6.35 -7.35 25.87
C GLY A 131 -5.05 -7.20 26.67
N TRP A 132 -5.09 -6.79 27.94
CA TRP A 132 -3.89 -6.67 28.77
C TRP A 132 -3.28 -8.05 29.12
N GLY A 133 -1.98 -8.08 29.43
CA GLY A 133 -1.34 -9.25 30.08
C GLY A 133 -1.27 -10.55 29.25
N GLY A 134 -1.44 -10.46 27.92
CA GLY A 134 -1.47 -11.62 27.02
C GLY A 134 -2.86 -12.19 26.73
N GLY A 135 -3.93 -11.49 27.13
CA GLY A 135 -5.30 -11.87 26.79
C GLY A 135 -5.84 -11.18 25.54
N THR A 136 -7.12 -11.43 25.25
CA THR A 136 -7.87 -10.83 24.15
C THR A 136 -9.20 -10.21 24.60
N GLY A 137 -9.35 -8.91 24.38
CA GLY A 137 -10.59 -8.19 24.68
C GLY A 137 -11.33 -7.78 23.41
N THR A 138 -12.61 -8.15 23.28
CA THR A 138 -13.49 -7.71 22.20
C THR A 138 -14.62 -6.84 22.75
N TRP A 139 -14.84 -5.69 22.13
CA TRP A 139 -15.90 -4.77 22.50
C TRP A 139 -16.73 -4.37 21.27
N ASN A 140 -18.00 -4.73 21.28
CA ASN A 140 -18.94 -4.48 20.19
C ASN A 140 -19.91 -3.35 20.56
N MET A 141 -19.90 -2.26 19.82
CA MET A 141 -20.83 -1.13 19.98
C MET A 141 -21.71 -0.95 18.76
N THR A 142 -23.03 -0.97 18.99
CA THR A 142 -24.06 -0.58 18.00
C THR A 142 -24.82 0.67 18.45
N GLY A 143 -24.51 1.20 19.64
CA GLY A 143 -25.17 2.36 20.22
C GLY A 143 -24.68 2.66 21.65
N GLY A 144 -25.13 3.79 22.19
CA GLY A 144 -24.75 4.26 23.53
C GLY A 144 -23.49 5.13 23.55
N THR A 145 -23.00 5.44 24.76
CA THR A 145 -21.85 6.33 24.96
C THR A 145 -20.88 5.77 25.98
N ILE A 146 -19.60 5.74 25.64
CA ILE A 146 -18.50 5.51 26.57
C ILE A 146 -17.72 6.82 26.71
N THR A 147 -17.33 7.15 27.94
CA THR A 147 -16.38 8.22 28.24
C THR A 147 -15.28 7.66 29.13
N CYS A 148 -14.04 7.68 28.68
CA CYS A 148 -12.88 7.20 29.44
C CYS A 148 -11.75 8.24 29.48
N GLY A 149 -10.87 8.11 30.47
CA GLY A 149 -9.67 8.95 30.57
C GLY A 149 -8.68 8.62 29.47
N GLU A 150 -8.41 7.33 29.26
CA GLU A 150 -7.53 6.79 28.23
C GLU A 150 -8.15 5.53 27.59
N LEU A 151 -7.76 5.25 26.35
CA LEU A 151 -8.17 4.08 25.59
C LEU A 151 -6.94 3.30 25.13
N ILE A 152 -6.87 2.02 25.45
CA ILE A 152 -5.70 1.18 25.20
C ILE A 152 -6.11 -0.13 24.54
N ILE A 153 -5.46 -0.49 23.42
CA ILE A 153 -5.83 -1.67 22.62
C ILE A 153 -4.61 -2.34 21.97
N PRO A 154 -4.20 -3.51 22.49
CA PRO A 154 -3.71 -3.70 23.85
C PRO A 154 -2.35 -3.01 24.08
N THR A 155 -1.91 -2.87 25.34
CA THR A 155 -0.49 -2.57 25.65
C THR A 155 0.39 -3.82 25.66
N GLY A 156 1.71 -3.62 25.47
CA GLY A 156 2.74 -4.57 25.86
C GLY A 156 2.60 -5.96 25.22
N SER A 157 2.52 -7.00 26.07
CA SER A 157 2.45 -8.40 25.68
C SER A 157 1.03 -8.91 25.38
N GLY A 158 0.04 -8.03 25.23
CA GLY A 158 -1.34 -8.40 24.86
C GLY A 158 -1.42 -9.18 23.55
N GLU A 159 -2.20 -10.26 23.54
CA GLU A 159 -2.37 -11.12 22.36
C GLU A 159 -3.38 -10.52 21.36
N GLY A 160 -4.30 -9.67 21.81
CA GLY A 160 -5.15 -8.88 20.91
C GLY A 160 -6.17 -7.97 21.60
N GLY A 161 -6.59 -6.89 20.95
CA GLY A 161 -7.64 -6.02 21.45
C GLY A 161 -8.48 -5.52 20.28
N GLN A 162 -9.80 -5.58 20.39
CA GLN A 162 -10.71 -5.30 19.27
C GLN A 162 -11.87 -4.43 19.71
N LEU A 163 -12.00 -3.24 19.12
CA LEU A 163 -13.12 -2.33 19.33
C LEU A 163 -13.90 -2.15 18.02
N TYR A 164 -15.12 -2.65 17.98
CA TYR A 164 -16.03 -2.50 16.85
C TYR A 164 -17.04 -1.38 17.14
N LEU A 165 -16.94 -0.28 16.41
CA LEU A 165 -17.80 0.90 16.50
C LEU A 165 -18.80 0.94 15.35
N SER A 166 -19.69 -0.05 15.28
CA SER A 166 -20.82 -0.08 14.34
C SER A 166 -21.94 0.89 14.72
N GLY A 167 -21.77 1.67 15.79
CA GLY A 167 -22.69 2.71 16.24
C GLY A 167 -22.30 3.26 17.62
N GLY A 168 -22.92 4.36 18.04
CA GLY A 168 -22.65 4.99 19.33
C GLY A 168 -21.40 5.89 19.34
N THR A 169 -20.95 6.29 20.53
CA THR A 169 -19.82 7.23 20.68
C THR A 169 -18.87 6.80 21.78
N VAL A 170 -17.56 6.83 21.49
CA VAL A 170 -16.49 6.70 22.49
C VAL A 170 -15.76 8.03 22.60
N ASN A 171 -15.79 8.63 23.79
CA ASN A 171 -15.05 9.84 24.12
C ASN A 171 -13.84 9.47 24.97
N VAL A 172 -12.66 9.82 24.49
CA VAL A 172 -11.38 9.53 25.14
C VAL A 172 -10.76 10.87 25.56
N GLY A 173 -10.23 10.92 26.77
CA GLY A 173 -9.34 12.00 27.20
C GLY A 173 -8.06 11.99 26.39
N THR A 174 -7.00 11.41 26.94
CA THR A 174 -5.76 10.99 26.26
C THR A 174 -4.98 10.10 27.22
N PRO A 175 -4.15 9.17 26.72
CA PRO A 175 -3.88 8.88 25.31
C PRO A 175 -4.84 7.84 24.68
N LEU A 176 -4.72 7.68 23.36
CA LEU A 176 -5.06 6.43 22.64
C LEU A 176 -3.75 5.71 22.34
N GLU A 177 -3.58 4.49 22.86
CA GLU A 177 -2.38 3.67 22.65
C GLU A 177 -2.73 2.29 22.10
N MET A 178 -1.97 1.83 21.10
CA MET A 178 -2.18 0.53 20.46
C MET A 178 -0.86 -0.14 20.09
N ASN A 179 -0.75 -1.45 20.34
CA ASN A 179 0.31 -2.28 19.75
C ASN A 179 -0.17 -2.94 18.45
N ALA A 180 0.72 -3.62 17.74
CA ALA A 180 0.43 -4.24 16.43
C ALA A 180 -0.70 -5.29 16.42
N ASN A 181 -1.16 -5.78 17.58
CA ASN A 181 -2.26 -6.74 17.71
C ASN A 181 -3.61 -6.05 18.02
N GLY A 182 -3.65 -4.72 18.06
CA GLY A 182 -4.84 -3.93 18.30
C GLY A 182 -5.61 -3.60 17.02
N LEU A 183 -6.94 -3.59 17.12
CA LEU A 183 -7.87 -3.23 16.06
C LEU A 183 -8.98 -2.30 16.57
N ILE A 184 -9.24 -1.22 15.85
CA ILE A 184 -10.50 -0.47 15.91
C ILE A 184 -11.13 -0.53 14.53
N ASP A 185 -12.36 -1.04 14.45
CA ASP A 185 -13.17 -0.98 13.22
C ASP A 185 -14.29 0.03 13.40
N VAL A 186 -14.26 1.12 12.63
CA VAL A 186 -15.24 2.20 12.70
C VAL A 186 -16.27 2.02 11.58
N GLY A 187 -17.53 1.78 11.97
CA GLY A 187 -18.70 1.84 11.09
C GLY A 187 -19.49 3.13 11.35
N ASP A 188 -20.79 3.00 11.67
CA ASP A 188 -21.65 4.15 12.00
C ASP A 188 -21.34 4.83 13.35
N GLY A 189 -20.35 4.33 14.08
CA GLY A 189 -19.92 4.89 15.35
C GLY A 189 -19.04 6.14 15.22
N THR A 190 -18.76 6.77 16.36
CA THR A 190 -17.89 7.95 16.44
C THR A 190 -16.85 7.79 17.54
N LEU A 191 -15.58 7.99 17.21
CA LEU A 191 -14.49 8.10 18.17
C LEU A 191 -14.08 9.58 18.31
N VAL A 192 -14.02 10.08 19.54
CA VAL A 192 -13.68 11.47 19.86
C VAL A 192 -12.53 11.49 20.85
N LEU A 193 -11.44 12.19 20.54
CA LEU A 193 -10.25 12.31 21.40
C LEU A 193 -9.99 13.77 21.78
N GLU A 194 -9.56 14.04 23.01
CA GLU A 194 -9.15 15.39 23.42
C GLU A 194 -7.86 15.81 22.72
N GLY A 195 -7.79 17.08 22.27
CA GLY A 195 -6.62 17.63 21.58
C GLY A 195 -6.53 17.21 20.11
N ASP A 196 -5.47 17.68 19.46
CA ASP A 196 -5.13 17.30 18.09
C ASP A 196 -4.36 15.98 18.12
N GLN A 197 -4.99 14.93 17.62
CA GLN A 197 -4.50 13.55 17.57
C GLN A 197 -4.47 13.04 16.12
N THR A 198 -4.54 13.95 15.14
CA THR A 198 -4.65 13.59 13.72
C THR A 198 -3.46 12.75 13.23
N GLU A 199 -2.24 13.09 13.65
CA GLU A 199 -1.02 12.34 13.32
C GLU A 199 -1.06 10.89 13.85
N ILE A 200 -1.49 10.71 15.11
CA ILE A 200 -1.60 9.38 15.73
C ILE A 200 -2.66 8.54 14.99
N ILE A 201 -3.82 9.13 14.70
CA ILE A 201 -4.89 8.42 14.00
C ILE A 201 -4.47 8.04 12.58
N ASN A 202 -3.82 8.94 11.84
CA ASN A 202 -3.34 8.63 10.49
C ASN A 202 -2.29 7.51 10.52
N GLY A 203 -1.34 7.53 11.46
CA GLY A 203 -0.37 6.45 11.60
C GLY A 203 -1.01 5.09 11.92
N LEU A 204 -2.08 5.07 12.73
CA LEU A 204 -2.82 3.83 13.01
C LEU A 204 -3.67 3.35 11.82
N ILE A 205 -4.18 4.26 10.97
CA ILE A 205 -4.86 3.91 9.72
C ILE A 205 -3.86 3.32 8.73
N GLU A 206 -2.70 3.95 8.55
CA GLU A 206 -1.62 3.47 7.68
C GLU A 206 -1.09 2.09 8.11
N ALA A 207 -1.10 1.80 9.41
CA ALA A 207 -0.74 0.51 9.97
C ALA A 207 -1.87 -0.54 9.94
N GLU A 208 -3.03 -0.24 9.34
CA GLU A 208 -4.24 -1.08 9.31
C GLU A 208 -4.80 -1.47 10.69
N GLN A 209 -4.44 -0.71 11.73
CA GLN A 209 -4.92 -0.91 13.10
C GLN A 209 -6.25 -0.16 13.34
N ILE A 210 -6.52 0.88 12.57
CA ILE A 210 -7.84 1.50 12.45
C ILE A 210 -8.36 1.26 11.04
N ILE A 211 -9.44 0.49 10.93
CA ILE A 211 -10.13 0.22 9.66
C ILE A 211 -11.55 0.77 9.69
N PHE A 212 -12.18 0.83 8.52
CA PHE A 212 -13.51 1.39 8.35
C PHE A 212 -14.41 0.37 7.67
N TYR A 213 -15.57 0.06 8.26
CA TYR A 213 -16.48 -0.98 7.76
C TYR A 213 -15.73 -2.27 7.35
N GLY A 214 -14.88 -2.79 8.25
CA GLY A 214 -14.09 -3.99 8.01
C GLY A 214 -13.10 -3.90 6.84
N GLY A 215 -12.67 -2.68 6.47
CA GLY A 215 -11.72 -2.41 5.38
C GLY A 215 -12.37 -1.87 4.09
N GLY A 216 -13.70 -1.86 4.00
CA GLY A 216 -14.43 -1.36 2.83
C GLY A 216 -14.85 0.11 2.91
N GLY A 217 -14.64 0.76 4.05
CA GLY A 217 -15.07 2.12 4.32
C GLY A 217 -13.99 3.17 4.09
N LEU A 218 -14.39 4.44 4.13
CA LEU A 218 -13.48 5.58 4.05
C LEU A 218 -13.51 6.37 5.36
N SER A 219 -12.33 6.83 5.78
CA SER A 219 -12.19 7.67 6.96
C SER A 219 -12.82 9.04 6.75
N SER A 220 -13.32 9.62 7.84
CA SER A 220 -13.61 11.06 7.95
C SER A 220 -13.05 11.54 9.28
N LEU A 221 -11.86 12.13 9.20
CA LEU A 221 -11.09 12.63 10.32
C LEU A 221 -11.05 14.17 10.26
N ASP A 222 -11.31 14.81 11.40
CA ASP A 222 -11.09 16.25 11.56
C ASP A 222 -10.61 16.58 12.97
N PHE A 223 -9.97 17.74 13.09
CA PHE A 223 -9.68 18.41 14.34
C PHE A 223 -10.42 19.75 14.41
N ASP A 224 -10.98 20.07 15.58
CA ASP A 224 -11.62 21.36 15.92
C ASP A 224 -12.88 21.73 15.10
N SER A 225 -13.25 20.93 14.09
CA SER A 225 -14.33 21.28 13.16
C SER A 225 -15.70 20.78 13.64
N ARG A 226 -15.82 19.49 13.96
CA ARG A 226 -17.05 18.90 14.52
C ARG A 226 -17.14 19.08 16.03
N ASN A 227 -16.00 18.98 16.72
CA ASN A 227 -15.90 19.12 18.17
C ASN A 227 -14.74 20.07 18.51
N PRO A 228 -15.01 21.29 19.02
CA PRO A 228 -13.96 22.24 19.33
C PRO A 228 -12.94 21.70 20.32
N GLY A 229 -11.65 21.83 20.00
CA GLY A 229 -10.51 21.35 20.79
C GLY A 229 -10.30 19.83 20.76
N LYS A 230 -11.00 19.09 19.89
CA LYS A 230 -10.98 17.63 19.83
C LYS A 230 -10.77 17.10 18.43
N THR A 231 -10.22 15.90 18.35
CA THR A 231 -10.14 15.09 17.13
C THR A 231 -11.38 14.20 17.05
N THR A 232 -12.06 14.18 15.91
CA THR A 232 -13.24 13.34 15.67
C THR A 232 -12.98 12.41 14.50
N LEU A 233 -13.19 11.12 14.71
CA LEU A 233 -13.09 10.09 13.69
C LEU A 233 -14.46 9.42 13.50
N THR A 234 -14.90 9.39 12.25
CA THR A 234 -16.06 8.60 11.80
C THR A 234 -15.71 7.88 10.51
N ALA A 235 -16.60 7.01 10.05
CA ALA A 235 -16.49 6.33 8.77
C ALA A 235 -17.58 6.79 7.80
N ARG A 236 -17.37 6.51 6.50
CA ARG A 236 -18.44 6.43 5.50
C ARG A 236 -18.33 5.10 4.77
N SER A 237 -19.47 4.42 4.58
CA SER A 237 -19.52 3.22 3.74
C SER A 237 -19.31 3.60 2.27
N THR A 238 -18.63 2.73 1.52
CA THR A 238 -18.50 2.85 0.06
C THR A 238 -19.66 2.19 -0.69
N GLY A 239 -20.48 1.40 0.01
CA GLY A 239 -21.52 0.57 -0.60
C GLY A 239 -20.97 -0.64 -1.37
N LYS A 240 -19.68 -0.94 -1.25
CA LYS A 240 -19.01 -2.04 -1.95
C LYS A 240 -18.82 -3.25 -1.04
N ALA A 241 -18.69 -4.42 -1.66
CA ALA A 241 -18.18 -5.62 -1.01
C ALA A 241 -16.74 -5.39 -0.53
N TYR A 242 -16.35 -6.07 0.55
CA TYR A 242 -15.03 -5.92 1.17
C TYR A 242 -14.55 -7.23 1.81
N ASN A 243 -13.33 -7.23 2.34
CA ASN A 243 -12.71 -8.38 3.01
C ASN A 243 -12.74 -9.69 2.16
N PRO A 244 -12.07 -9.69 1.00
CA PRO A 244 -12.02 -10.85 0.11
C PRO A 244 -11.32 -12.06 0.72
N VAL A 245 -11.80 -13.25 0.37
CA VAL A 245 -11.18 -14.55 0.64
C VAL A 245 -11.20 -15.35 -0.67
N PRO A 246 -10.07 -15.79 -1.24
CA PRO A 246 -8.71 -15.48 -0.82
C PRO A 246 -8.47 -13.97 -0.73
N ALA A 247 -7.61 -13.56 0.21
CA ALA A 247 -7.24 -12.16 0.36
C ALA A 247 -6.67 -11.62 -0.96
N ASP A 248 -6.85 -10.33 -1.21
CA ASP A 248 -6.34 -9.72 -2.44
C ASP A 248 -4.81 -9.86 -2.54
N GLY A 249 -4.33 -10.26 -3.71
CA GLY A 249 -2.93 -10.57 -3.99
C GLY A 249 -2.41 -11.89 -3.40
N ALA A 250 -3.22 -12.68 -2.71
CA ALA A 250 -2.75 -13.87 -2.01
C ALA A 250 -2.30 -15.00 -2.95
N PHE A 251 -1.37 -15.83 -2.46
CA PHE A 251 -1.10 -17.14 -3.06
C PHE A 251 -2.09 -18.18 -2.55
N HIS A 252 -2.62 -19.00 -3.47
CA HIS A 252 -3.61 -20.03 -3.18
C HIS A 252 -3.12 -21.41 -3.64
N GLU A 253 -2.72 -22.27 -2.68
CA GLU A 253 -2.08 -23.56 -2.95
C GLU A 253 -3.06 -24.70 -3.30
N ASP A 254 -4.08 -24.40 -4.09
CA ASP A 254 -5.03 -25.39 -4.60
C ASP A 254 -5.46 -25.06 -6.03
N THR A 255 -5.92 -26.08 -6.77
CA THR A 255 -6.47 -25.90 -8.12
C THR A 255 -7.97 -25.61 -8.12
N TRP A 256 -8.52 -25.20 -6.98
CA TRP A 256 -9.92 -24.82 -6.76
C TRP A 256 -9.96 -23.83 -5.59
N ALA A 257 -10.90 -22.88 -5.58
CA ALA A 257 -10.99 -21.88 -4.52
C ALA A 257 -12.44 -21.67 -4.06
N SER A 258 -12.61 -21.27 -2.81
CA SER A 258 -13.87 -20.72 -2.30
C SER A 258 -13.71 -19.22 -2.19
N LEU A 259 -14.26 -18.49 -3.15
CA LEU A 259 -14.35 -17.03 -3.11
C LEU A 259 -15.34 -16.64 -2.02
N GLY A 260 -15.01 -15.71 -1.14
CA GLY A 260 -15.86 -15.26 -0.05
C GLY A 260 -15.61 -13.79 0.24
N TRP A 261 -16.64 -13.06 0.65
CA TRP A 261 -16.54 -11.62 0.93
C TRP A 261 -17.48 -11.22 2.06
N SER A 262 -17.25 -10.04 2.62
CA SER A 262 -18.23 -9.33 3.42
C SER A 262 -19.07 -8.43 2.51
N PRO A 263 -20.40 -8.47 2.60
CA PRO A 263 -21.26 -7.66 1.76
C PRO A 263 -21.36 -6.22 2.29
N ALA A 264 -21.71 -5.27 1.43
CA ALA A 264 -22.15 -3.95 1.89
C ALA A 264 -23.43 -4.07 2.75
N GLU A 265 -23.59 -3.18 3.74
CA GLU A 265 -24.71 -3.24 4.70
C GLU A 265 -26.10 -3.20 4.03
N SER A 266 -26.22 -2.42 2.96
CA SER A 266 -27.46 -2.24 2.18
C SER A 266 -27.59 -3.21 0.99
N ALA A 267 -26.64 -4.14 0.83
CA ALA A 267 -26.68 -5.09 -0.27
C ALA A 267 -27.80 -6.13 -0.11
N ALA A 268 -28.64 -6.23 -1.14
CA ALA A 268 -29.67 -7.25 -1.29
C ALA A 268 -29.16 -8.51 -2.02
N SER A 269 -28.22 -8.36 -2.97
CA SER A 269 -27.59 -9.47 -3.69
C SER A 269 -26.27 -9.06 -4.34
N HIS A 270 -25.53 -10.01 -4.91
CA HIS A 270 -24.15 -9.83 -5.35
C HIS A 270 -23.93 -10.33 -6.78
N ASP A 271 -23.55 -9.47 -7.72
CA ASP A 271 -23.16 -9.89 -9.06
C ASP A 271 -21.66 -10.23 -9.08
N LEU A 272 -21.33 -11.50 -9.31
CA LEU A 272 -19.95 -12.00 -9.26
C LEU A 272 -19.32 -12.09 -10.65
N TYR A 273 -18.11 -11.56 -10.77
CA TYR A 273 -17.26 -11.64 -11.96
C TYR A 273 -15.95 -12.35 -11.61
N PHE A 274 -15.49 -13.25 -12.47
CA PHE A 274 -14.25 -14.02 -12.25
C PHE A 274 -13.56 -14.34 -13.58
N GLY A 275 -12.25 -14.17 -13.65
CA GLY A 275 -11.50 -14.36 -14.89
C GLY A 275 -9.98 -14.29 -14.73
N GLU A 276 -9.25 -14.49 -15.84
CA GLU A 276 -7.77 -14.41 -15.89
C GLU A 276 -7.27 -13.05 -16.40
N SER A 277 -8.19 -12.20 -16.87
CA SER A 277 -7.89 -10.85 -17.37
C SER A 277 -8.55 -9.83 -16.47
N TYR A 278 -7.73 -8.91 -15.95
CA TYR A 278 -8.19 -7.77 -15.15
C TYR A 278 -9.25 -6.97 -15.90
N ASP A 279 -8.98 -6.57 -17.14
CA ASP A 279 -9.89 -5.74 -17.95
C ASP A 279 -11.24 -6.43 -18.21
N ASN A 280 -11.23 -7.72 -18.54
CA ASN A 280 -12.47 -8.46 -18.78
C ASN A 280 -13.31 -8.59 -17.50
N VAL A 281 -12.67 -8.73 -16.35
CA VAL A 281 -13.36 -8.73 -15.05
C VAL A 281 -13.87 -7.33 -14.75
N ASN A 282 -13.06 -6.28 -14.95
CA ASN A 282 -13.44 -4.87 -14.79
C ASN A 282 -14.64 -4.46 -15.65
N ASP A 283 -14.71 -4.95 -16.87
CA ASP A 283 -15.77 -4.55 -17.79
C ASP A 283 -16.95 -5.53 -17.77
N GLY A 284 -16.81 -6.67 -17.09
CA GLY A 284 -17.81 -7.72 -17.06
C GLY A 284 -18.02 -8.39 -18.43
N THR A 285 -16.96 -8.48 -19.24
CA THR A 285 -16.99 -8.99 -20.62
C THR A 285 -16.40 -10.41 -20.70
N ALA A 286 -16.33 -11.00 -21.90
CA ALA A 286 -15.69 -12.29 -22.16
C ALA A 286 -16.14 -13.45 -21.23
N ASP A 287 -17.44 -13.50 -20.92
CA ASP A 287 -18.07 -14.49 -20.05
C ASP A 287 -17.53 -14.49 -18.60
N THR A 288 -16.92 -13.40 -18.12
CA THR A 288 -16.46 -13.27 -16.72
C THR A 288 -17.62 -13.19 -15.74
N PHE A 289 -18.81 -12.77 -16.18
CA PHE A 289 -20.01 -12.75 -15.32
C PHE A 289 -20.45 -14.17 -14.98
N VAL A 290 -20.29 -14.53 -13.71
CA VAL A 290 -20.60 -15.86 -13.19
C VAL A 290 -22.07 -15.97 -12.80
N GLY A 291 -22.65 -14.88 -12.31
CA GLY A 291 -24.06 -14.78 -11.97
C GLY A 291 -24.31 -14.06 -10.64
N ASN A 292 -25.58 -13.72 -10.41
CA ASN A 292 -26.08 -13.13 -9.17
C ASN A 292 -26.11 -14.17 -8.04
N GLN A 293 -25.46 -13.86 -6.92
CA GLN A 293 -25.33 -14.70 -5.75
C GLN A 293 -26.14 -14.13 -4.58
N PRO A 294 -26.96 -14.95 -3.90
CA PRO A 294 -27.60 -14.59 -2.64
C PRO A 294 -26.72 -14.90 -1.41
N ALA A 295 -25.64 -15.64 -1.62
CA ALA A 295 -24.66 -15.99 -0.59
C ALA A 295 -23.39 -15.17 -0.80
N THR A 296 -22.65 -14.95 0.28
CA THR A 296 -21.40 -14.19 0.28
C THR A 296 -20.18 -15.06 0.01
N PHE A 297 -20.38 -16.18 -0.71
CA PHE A 297 -19.32 -17.07 -1.15
C PHE A 297 -19.70 -17.85 -2.41
N LEU A 298 -18.70 -18.28 -3.18
CA LEU A 298 -18.82 -19.12 -4.36
C LEU A 298 -17.59 -20.00 -4.56
N VAL A 299 -17.78 -21.27 -4.92
CA VAL A 299 -16.67 -22.17 -5.29
C VAL A 299 -16.35 -22.02 -6.78
N VAL A 300 -15.06 -22.01 -7.12
CA VAL A 300 -14.52 -22.00 -8.49
C VAL A 300 -13.43 -23.06 -8.65
N GLY A 301 -13.16 -23.50 -9.87
CA GLY A 301 -12.08 -24.47 -10.13
C GLY A 301 -12.43 -25.92 -9.76
N PHE A 302 -13.72 -26.24 -9.60
CA PHE A 302 -14.15 -27.57 -9.19
C PHE A 302 -15.24 -28.12 -10.13
N PRO A 303 -15.22 -29.41 -10.50
CA PRO A 303 -16.24 -29.96 -11.39
C PRO A 303 -17.66 -29.73 -10.87
N GLY A 304 -18.49 -29.10 -11.70
CA GLY A 304 -19.87 -28.71 -11.34
C GLY A 304 -20.01 -27.25 -10.86
N PHE A 305 -18.91 -26.51 -10.78
CA PHE A 305 -18.84 -25.09 -10.47
C PHE A 305 -18.21 -24.30 -11.63
N PRO A 306 -18.25 -22.96 -11.62
CA PRO A 306 -17.51 -22.12 -12.56
C PRO A 306 -16.03 -22.51 -12.62
N TYR A 307 -15.43 -22.42 -13.81
CA TYR A 307 -14.11 -22.98 -14.09
C TYR A 307 -14.03 -24.50 -13.78
N PRO A 308 -14.87 -25.34 -14.41
CA PRO A 308 -15.02 -26.75 -14.03
C PRO A 308 -13.77 -27.62 -14.28
N ASP A 309 -12.84 -27.15 -15.12
CA ASP A 309 -11.59 -27.84 -15.45
C ASP A 309 -10.48 -27.63 -14.41
N GLY A 310 -10.69 -26.72 -13.45
CA GLY A 310 -9.71 -26.38 -12.42
C GLY A 310 -8.98 -25.06 -12.67
N LEU A 311 -8.40 -24.51 -11.59
CA LEU A 311 -7.49 -23.38 -11.65
C LEU A 311 -6.09 -23.84 -12.08
N ILE A 312 -5.40 -23.01 -12.86
CA ILE A 312 -4.14 -23.35 -13.50
C ILE A 312 -2.96 -22.82 -12.66
N PRO A 313 -1.99 -23.67 -12.28
CA PRO A 313 -0.76 -23.22 -11.61
C PRO A 313 0.00 -22.16 -12.42
N GLY A 314 0.43 -21.09 -11.76
CA GLY A 314 1.11 -19.94 -12.36
C GLY A 314 0.17 -18.81 -12.81
N THR A 315 -1.14 -19.05 -12.83
CA THR A 315 -2.14 -18.07 -13.29
C THR A 315 -2.60 -17.15 -12.15
N ILE A 316 -2.77 -15.87 -12.47
CA ILE A 316 -3.49 -14.91 -11.63
C ILE A 316 -4.96 -14.96 -12.02
N TYR A 317 -5.83 -15.04 -11.02
CA TYR A 317 -7.26 -14.92 -11.19
C TYR A 317 -7.73 -13.61 -10.56
N TYR A 318 -8.53 -12.87 -11.31
CA TYR A 318 -9.16 -11.63 -10.91
C TYR A 318 -10.65 -11.88 -10.67
N TRP A 319 -11.22 -11.17 -9.72
CA TRP A 319 -12.63 -11.27 -9.39
C TRP A 319 -13.17 -10.00 -8.77
N ARG A 320 -14.46 -9.77 -8.96
CA ARG A 320 -15.16 -8.58 -8.48
C ARG A 320 -16.56 -8.95 -8.03
N ILE A 321 -17.04 -8.25 -7.02
CA ILE A 321 -18.41 -8.32 -6.55
C ILE A 321 -19.09 -6.97 -6.73
N ASP A 322 -20.11 -6.91 -7.58
CA ASP A 322 -20.97 -5.74 -7.66
C ASP A 322 -22.14 -5.91 -6.69
N GLU A 323 -22.29 -4.95 -5.78
CA GLU A 323 -23.37 -4.95 -4.79
C GLU A 323 -24.66 -4.41 -5.39
N ILE A 324 -25.76 -5.12 -5.15
CA ILE A 324 -27.08 -4.71 -5.64
C ILE A 324 -27.94 -4.33 -4.43
N GLU A 325 -28.36 -3.08 -4.38
CA GLU A 325 -29.27 -2.53 -3.37
C GLU A 325 -30.71 -3.08 -3.52
N ASP A 326 -31.53 -2.92 -2.48
CA ASP A 326 -32.95 -3.31 -2.50
C ASP A 326 -33.77 -2.63 -3.63
N ASP A 327 -33.34 -1.44 -4.08
CA ASP A 327 -33.98 -0.70 -5.18
C ASP A 327 -33.46 -1.08 -6.57
N GLY A 328 -32.49 -1.99 -6.63
CA GLY A 328 -31.83 -2.46 -7.86
C GLY A 328 -30.65 -1.61 -8.32
N THR A 329 -30.22 -0.62 -7.53
CA THR A 329 -28.98 0.12 -7.80
C THR A 329 -27.79 -0.82 -7.71
N ILE A 330 -26.93 -0.79 -8.74
CA ILE A 330 -25.70 -1.59 -8.82
C ILE A 330 -24.52 -0.71 -8.42
N ILE A 331 -23.78 -1.12 -7.40
CA ILE A 331 -22.55 -0.50 -6.94
C ILE A 331 -21.39 -1.39 -7.37
N LYS A 332 -20.61 -0.91 -8.34
CA LYS A 332 -19.46 -1.63 -8.88
C LYS A 332 -18.39 -1.81 -7.80
N GLY A 333 -18.00 -3.05 -7.54
CA GLY A 333 -17.00 -3.39 -6.52
C GLY A 333 -15.57 -3.11 -6.94
N ASP A 334 -14.67 -3.27 -5.99
CA ASP A 334 -13.23 -3.30 -6.26
C ASP A 334 -12.83 -4.67 -6.83
N ILE A 335 -11.75 -4.69 -7.62
CA ILE A 335 -11.25 -5.91 -8.24
C ILE A 335 -10.19 -6.49 -7.33
N TRP A 336 -10.40 -7.73 -6.93
CA TRP A 336 -9.46 -8.51 -6.14
C TRP A 336 -8.79 -9.56 -7.02
N SER A 337 -7.67 -10.07 -6.54
CA SER A 337 -6.86 -11.06 -7.24
C SER A 337 -6.30 -12.11 -6.29
N PHE A 338 -6.00 -13.28 -6.82
CA PHE A 338 -5.13 -14.24 -6.16
C PHE A 338 -4.38 -15.05 -7.21
N ARG A 339 -3.28 -15.67 -6.82
CA ARG A 339 -2.41 -16.45 -7.71
C ARG A 339 -2.31 -17.90 -7.25
N VAL A 340 -2.49 -18.84 -8.18
CA VAL A 340 -2.06 -20.22 -7.93
C VAL A 340 -0.55 -20.30 -8.16
N PRO A 341 0.26 -20.81 -7.21
CA PRO A 341 1.71 -20.87 -7.38
C PRO A 341 2.12 -21.55 -8.70
N PRO A 342 3.19 -21.12 -9.36
CA PRO A 342 3.69 -21.77 -10.56
C PRO A 342 4.25 -23.16 -10.23
N LYS A 343 4.35 -24.05 -11.22
CA LYS A 343 4.99 -25.36 -11.04
C LYS A 343 6.52 -25.28 -10.92
N THR A 344 7.11 -24.16 -11.31
CA THR A 344 8.54 -23.85 -11.20
C THR A 344 8.85 -23.21 -9.85
N ALA A 345 10.13 -23.24 -9.46
CA ALA A 345 10.60 -22.50 -8.29
C ALA A 345 10.36 -21.00 -8.50
N TYR A 346 10.06 -20.28 -7.42
CA TYR A 346 9.79 -18.84 -7.46
C TYR A 346 10.31 -18.14 -6.21
N ASN A 347 10.31 -16.80 -6.21
CA ASN A 347 10.83 -15.97 -5.11
C ASN A 347 12.24 -16.39 -4.66
N PRO A 348 13.25 -16.25 -5.54
CA PRO A 348 14.64 -16.54 -5.19
C PRO A 348 15.16 -15.60 -4.10
N ASN A 349 16.06 -16.11 -3.27
CA ASN A 349 16.87 -15.35 -2.33
C ASN A 349 18.35 -15.80 -2.48
N PRO A 350 19.29 -14.92 -2.86
CA PRO A 350 19.09 -13.52 -3.22
C PRO A 350 18.06 -13.34 -4.34
N ALA A 351 17.37 -12.20 -4.32
CA ALA A 351 16.44 -11.84 -5.38
C ALA A 351 17.15 -11.90 -6.74
N ASP A 352 16.39 -12.14 -7.82
CA ASP A 352 16.98 -12.14 -9.15
C ASP A 352 17.66 -10.80 -9.46
N ALA A 353 18.82 -10.87 -10.10
CA ALA A 353 19.73 -9.77 -10.35
C ALA A 353 20.23 -9.03 -9.10
N ALA A 354 20.16 -9.63 -7.91
CA ALA A 354 20.68 -9.02 -6.68
C ALA A 354 22.17 -8.66 -6.82
N GLU A 355 22.52 -7.43 -6.45
CA GLU A 355 23.89 -6.93 -6.46
C GLU A 355 24.50 -6.93 -5.05
N SER A 356 25.82 -6.84 -4.97
CA SER A 356 26.58 -6.78 -3.71
C SER A 356 26.34 -7.95 -2.75
N VAL A 357 26.10 -9.14 -3.30
CA VAL A 357 25.84 -10.36 -2.54
C VAL A 357 27.11 -10.88 -1.85
N ASP A 358 26.98 -11.38 -0.62
CA ASP A 358 28.10 -12.00 0.11
C ASP A 358 28.66 -13.21 -0.67
N PRO A 359 29.98 -13.33 -0.87
CA PRO A 359 30.58 -14.48 -1.55
C PRO A 359 30.31 -15.83 -0.90
N ASP A 360 29.93 -15.88 0.38
CA ASP A 360 29.54 -17.09 1.10
C ASP A 360 28.01 -17.28 1.16
N VAL A 361 27.27 -16.71 0.20
CA VAL A 361 25.81 -16.76 0.12
C VAL A 361 25.23 -18.18 0.13
N VAL A 362 24.07 -18.31 0.78
CA VAL A 362 23.18 -19.47 0.65
C VAL A 362 22.03 -19.06 -0.26
N LEU A 363 21.82 -19.81 -1.35
CA LEU A 363 20.69 -19.61 -2.25
C LEU A 363 19.47 -20.31 -1.67
N GLU A 364 18.32 -19.65 -1.70
CA GLU A 364 17.03 -20.15 -1.23
C GLU A 364 15.95 -19.81 -2.26
N TRP A 365 14.87 -20.59 -2.30
CA TRP A 365 13.73 -20.33 -3.17
C TRP A 365 12.45 -20.84 -2.53
N THR A 366 11.32 -20.34 -3.02
CA THR A 366 10.01 -20.93 -2.73
C THR A 366 9.73 -22.06 -3.71
N VAL A 367 9.29 -23.19 -3.15
CA VAL A 367 9.02 -24.43 -3.88
C VAL A 367 7.84 -24.26 -4.85
N GLY A 368 7.98 -24.77 -6.07
CA GLY A 368 6.89 -24.80 -7.05
C GLY A 368 5.70 -25.67 -6.62
N PHE A 369 4.51 -25.36 -7.13
CA PHE A 369 3.25 -26.02 -6.80
C PHE A 369 3.34 -27.54 -6.91
N GLY A 370 3.18 -28.21 -5.76
CA GLY A 370 3.19 -29.67 -5.65
C GLY A 370 4.57 -30.32 -5.76
N ALA A 371 5.64 -29.56 -5.94
CA ALA A 371 6.98 -30.11 -6.09
C ALA A 371 7.49 -30.82 -4.82
N LYS A 372 8.39 -31.76 -5.02
CA LYS A 372 8.92 -32.70 -4.01
C LYS A 372 10.43 -32.75 -3.98
N LEU A 373 11.07 -32.54 -5.12
CA LEU A 373 12.52 -32.57 -5.28
C LEU A 373 12.95 -31.45 -6.21
N HIS A 374 14.14 -30.91 -5.96
CA HIS A 374 14.70 -29.77 -6.66
C HIS A 374 16.05 -30.16 -7.26
N THR A 375 16.32 -29.76 -8.50
CA THR A 375 17.64 -29.91 -9.13
C THR A 375 18.21 -28.53 -9.42
N ILE A 376 19.38 -28.23 -8.85
CA ILE A 376 19.98 -26.90 -8.91
C ILE A 376 21.13 -26.90 -9.91
N TYR A 377 21.13 -25.88 -10.75
CA TYR A 377 22.18 -25.56 -11.72
C TYR A 377 22.80 -24.23 -11.31
N PHE A 378 24.13 -24.15 -11.28
CA PHE A 378 24.85 -22.95 -10.84
C PHE A 378 26.13 -22.79 -11.66
N GLY A 379 26.42 -21.58 -12.12
CA GLY A 379 27.61 -21.29 -12.90
C GLY A 379 27.79 -19.79 -13.14
N ASN A 380 28.85 -19.42 -13.87
CA ASN A 380 29.13 -18.03 -14.26
C ASN A 380 28.79 -17.74 -15.74
N ASN A 381 28.09 -18.68 -16.40
CA ASN A 381 27.66 -18.55 -17.78
C ASN A 381 26.16 -18.88 -17.87
N PHE A 382 25.39 -17.95 -18.43
CA PHE A 382 23.94 -18.07 -18.56
C PHE A 382 23.55 -19.29 -19.40
N ASP A 383 24.13 -19.44 -20.60
CA ASP A 383 23.77 -20.51 -21.54
C ASP A 383 24.08 -21.90 -20.96
N ASP A 384 25.19 -22.04 -20.25
CA ASP A 384 25.55 -23.29 -19.59
C ASP A 384 24.51 -23.67 -18.53
N VAL A 385 24.07 -22.70 -17.73
CA VAL A 385 23.03 -22.92 -16.70
C VAL A 385 21.67 -23.17 -17.34
N ASP A 386 21.30 -22.43 -18.39
CA ASP A 386 20.01 -22.58 -19.08
C ASP A 386 19.91 -23.89 -19.87
N ASN A 387 21.00 -24.38 -20.44
CA ASN A 387 21.01 -25.63 -21.20
C ASN A 387 21.39 -26.85 -20.35
N ALA A 388 21.82 -26.66 -19.10
CA ALA A 388 22.19 -27.76 -18.23
C ALA A 388 21.02 -28.72 -18.02
N SER A 389 21.34 -30.01 -17.97
CA SER A 389 20.38 -31.08 -17.73
C SER A 389 21.06 -32.20 -16.94
N GLY A 390 20.27 -32.92 -16.15
CA GLY A 390 20.80 -33.89 -15.19
C GLY A 390 21.41 -33.19 -13.97
N GLY A 391 21.31 -33.82 -12.81
CA GLY A 391 21.75 -33.25 -11.53
C GLY A 391 21.26 -34.15 -10.40
N LEU A 392 21.79 -33.96 -9.19
CA LEU A 392 21.32 -34.71 -8.03
C LEU A 392 20.11 -33.99 -7.43
N PRO A 393 18.92 -34.62 -7.42
CA PRO A 393 17.77 -34.01 -6.77
C PRO A 393 17.97 -33.96 -5.27
N GLN A 394 17.50 -32.88 -4.64
CA GLN A 394 17.46 -32.73 -3.19
C GLN A 394 16.07 -32.32 -2.71
N GLY A 395 15.79 -32.55 -1.43
CA GLY A 395 14.55 -32.10 -0.79
C GLY A 395 14.69 -30.79 0.02
N ALA A 396 15.90 -30.24 0.12
CA ALA A 396 16.11 -28.93 0.72
C ALA A 396 15.84 -27.83 -0.30
N THR A 397 15.22 -26.74 0.15
CA THR A 397 14.98 -25.51 -0.62
C THR A 397 16.14 -24.52 -0.51
N THR A 398 17.35 -25.02 -0.23
CA THR A 398 18.57 -24.22 -0.09
C THR A 398 19.76 -24.86 -0.78
N TYR A 399 20.68 -24.03 -1.30
CA TYR A 399 21.90 -24.49 -1.97
C TYR A 399 23.09 -23.57 -1.64
N THR A 400 24.21 -24.17 -1.24
CA THR A 400 25.45 -23.43 -0.96
C THR A 400 26.46 -23.70 -2.07
N PRO A 401 26.74 -22.73 -2.97
CA PRO A 401 27.70 -22.91 -4.06
C PRO A 401 29.16 -23.00 -3.58
N GLY A 402 29.43 -22.61 -2.33
CA GLY A 402 30.78 -22.41 -1.79
C GLY A 402 31.28 -20.98 -2.05
N PRO A 403 32.52 -20.65 -1.61
CA PRO A 403 33.03 -19.29 -1.71
C PRO A 403 33.10 -18.82 -3.16
N LEU A 404 32.40 -17.73 -3.46
CA LEU A 404 32.36 -17.13 -4.79
C LEU A 404 33.51 -16.12 -4.97
N GLY A 405 33.91 -15.89 -6.22
CA GLY A 405 34.82 -14.79 -6.55
C GLY A 405 34.15 -13.43 -6.35
N LEU A 406 34.89 -12.43 -5.86
CA LEU A 406 34.42 -11.05 -5.73
C LEU A 406 34.14 -10.42 -7.10
N GLY A 407 33.15 -9.53 -7.15
CA GLY A 407 32.78 -8.77 -8.34
C GLY A 407 32.31 -9.59 -9.54
N ASN A 408 31.85 -10.82 -9.34
CA ASN A 408 31.42 -11.71 -10.41
C ASN A 408 29.90 -11.91 -10.39
N THR A 409 29.31 -11.99 -11.58
CA THR A 409 27.93 -12.41 -11.77
C THR A 409 27.85 -13.93 -11.94
N TYR A 410 26.95 -14.55 -11.18
CA TYR A 410 26.63 -15.97 -11.26
C TYR A 410 25.16 -16.16 -11.64
N TYR A 411 24.90 -17.21 -12.39
CA TYR A 411 23.58 -17.63 -12.83
C TYR A 411 23.22 -18.94 -12.16
N TRP A 412 21.95 -19.09 -11.82
CA TRP A 412 21.44 -20.30 -11.22
C TRP A 412 19.99 -20.56 -11.58
N ARG A 413 19.62 -21.84 -11.61
CA ARG A 413 18.27 -22.29 -11.98
C ARG A 413 17.89 -23.45 -11.09
N VAL A 414 16.62 -23.52 -10.72
CA VAL A 414 16.06 -24.64 -9.97
C VAL A 414 14.97 -25.32 -10.78
N ASP A 415 15.19 -26.58 -11.12
CA ASP A 415 14.18 -27.42 -11.77
C ASP A 415 13.39 -28.18 -10.71
N GLU A 416 12.06 -28.11 -10.80
CA GLU A 416 11.11 -28.64 -9.82
C GLU A 416 10.52 -29.98 -10.28
N PHE A 417 10.48 -30.98 -9.40
CA PHE A 417 9.92 -32.30 -9.70
C PHE A 417 8.74 -32.64 -8.77
N ASP A 418 7.55 -32.86 -9.34
CA ASP A 418 6.29 -33.08 -8.60
C ASP A 418 5.89 -34.57 -8.45
N ALA A 419 6.83 -35.49 -8.66
CA ALA A 419 6.60 -36.94 -8.79
C ALA A 419 5.98 -37.41 -10.11
N VAL A 420 5.56 -36.51 -11.00
CA VAL A 420 5.05 -36.82 -12.34
C VAL A 420 6.00 -36.31 -13.42
N ALA A 421 6.41 -35.05 -13.33
CA ALA A 421 7.28 -34.40 -14.31
C ALA A 421 8.29 -33.46 -13.65
N THR A 422 9.33 -33.11 -14.39
CA THR A 422 10.29 -32.06 -14.04
C THR A 422 9.96 -30.81 -14.84
N TYR A 423 9.83 -29.68 -14.15
CA TYR A 423 9.58 -28.36 -14.74
C TYR A 423 10.88 -27.56 -14.69
N LYS A 424 11.36 -27.15 -15.87
CA LYS A 424 12.55 -26.31 -15.99
C LYS A 424 12.23 -24.93 -15.38
N GLY A 425 13.02 -24.50 -14.40
CA GLY A 425 12.84 -23.20 -13.76
C GLY A 425 13.34 -22.04 -14.60
N ASP A 426 13.07 -20.83 -14.12
CA ASP A 426 13.67 -19.61 -14.65
C ASP A 426 15.13 -19.50 -14.20
N VAL A 427 15.98 -18.88 -15.02
CA VAL A 427 17.38 -18.63 -14.68
C VAL A 427 17.48 -17.30 -13.96
N TRP A 428 17.90 -17.35 -12.71
CA TRP A 428 18.18 -16.19 -11.87
C TRP A 428 19.66 -15.86 -11.86
N SER A 429 19.99 -14.63 -11.47
CA SER A 429 21.36 -14.16 -11.33
C SER A 429 21.62 -13.45 -10.00
N LEU A 430 22.88 -13.42 -9.60
CA LEU A 430 23.38 -12.61 -8.50
C LEU A 430 24.76 -12.07 -8.85
N THR A 431 25.13 -10.92 -8.30
CA THR A 431 26.46 -10.32 -8.44
C THR A 431 27.07 -10.14 -7.06
N THR A 432 28.27 -10.70 -6.85
CA THR A 432 28.95 -10.65 -5.55
C THR A 432 29.51 -9.26 -5.24
N GLN A 433 29.69 -8.97 -3.96
CA GLN A 433 30.31 -7.72 -3.49
C GLN A 433 31.65 -7.43 -4.18
N GLY A 434 31.90 -6.15 -4.45
CA GLY A 434 33.10 -5.66 -5.12
C GLY A 434 32.99 -5.46 -6.63
N ALA A 435 31.84 -5.79 -7.25
CA ALA A 435 31.53 -5.41 -8.63
C ALA A 435 31.24 -3.91 -8.73
N VAL A 436 31.45 -3.35 -9.92
CA VAL A 436 30.78 -2.10 -10.31
C VAL A 436 29.26 -2.31 -10.34
N GLY A 437 28.49 -1.25 -10.09
CA GLY A 437 27.03 -1.32 -10.05
C GLY A 437 26.35 -0.05 -10.57
N SER A 438 25.03 0.02 -10.44
CA SER A 438 24.22 1.22 -10.77
C SER A 438 24.49 1.79 -12.17
N ALA A 439 24.56 0.92 -13.18
CA ALA A 439 24.79 1.33 -14.57
C ALA A 439 23.73 2.33 -15.04
N LYS A 440 24.17 3.43 -15.66
CA LYS A 440 23.32 4.37 -16.39
C LYS A 440 23.89 4.55 -17.80
N PRO A 441 23.11 4.32 -18.87
CA PRO A 441 21.76 3.74 -18.88
C PRO A 441 21.67 2.39 -18.17
N ALA A 442 20.48 2.08 -17.64
CA ALA A 442 20.25 0.79 -16.99
C ALA A 442 20.52 -0.36 -17.95
N ASN A 443 20.94 -1.51 -17.43
CA ASN A 443 21.19 -2.68 -18.28
C ASN A 443 19.91 -3.10 -19.01
N GLY A 444 19.99 -3.24 -20.33
CA GLY A 444 18.87 -3.57 -21.20
C GLY A 444 17.98 -2.38 -21.56
N ALA A 445 18.32 -1.15 -21.16
CA ALA A 445 17.53 0.03 -21.49
C ALA A 445 17.34 0.16 -23.02
N VAL A 446 16.11 0.46 -23.43
CA VAL A 446 15.75 0.78 -24.82
C VAL A 446 15.48 2.26 -24.95
N ASP A 447 15.36 2.74 -26.19
CA ASP A 447 15.03 4.12 -26.52
C ASP A 447 15.97 5.18 -25.88
N VAL A 448 17.22 4.79 -25.68
CA VAL A 448 18.24 5.64 -25.08
C VAL A 448 18.66 6.75 -26.04
N LYS A 449 18.86 7.96 -25.51
CA LYS A 449 19.42 9.11 -26.24
C LYS A 449 20.75 8.75 -26.91
N GLN A 450 20.93 9.15 -28.16
CA GLN A 450 22.16 8.89 -28.93
C GLN A 450 23.39 9.64 -28.39
N THR A 451 23.20 10.60 -27.49
CA THR A 451 24.28 11.34 -26.81
C THR A 451 24.37 10.98 -25.33
N THR A 452 23.93 9.78 -24.95
CA THR A 452 23.94 9.32 -23.56
C THR A 452 25.36 9.26 -23.01
N VAL A 453 25.53 9.65 -21.74
CA VAL A 453 26.79 9.50 -21.00
C VAL A 453 26.65 8.29 -20.09
N LEU A 454 27.64 7.40 -20.14
CA LEU A 454 27.64 6.20 -19.32
C LEU A 454 28.17 6.53 -17.92
N THR A 455 27.47 6.14 -16.86
CA THR A 455 27.94 6.29 -15.48
C THR A 455 27.67 5.03 -14.66
N TRP A 456 28.46 4.83 -13.60
CA TRP A 456 28.36 3.65 -12.73
C TRP A 456 28.80 4.00 -11.30
N THR A 457 28.52 3.10 -10.36
CA THR A 457 29.09 3.14 -9.00
C THR A 457 30.35 2.28 -8.96
N PRO A 458 31.45 2.76 -8.35
CA PRO A 458 32.71 2.01 -8.33
C PRO A 458 32.62 0.74 -7.48
N GLY A 459 33.41 -0.27 -7.85
CA GLY A 459 33.61 -1.49 -7.07
C GLY A 459 34.80 -1.39 -6.10
N PHE A 460 35.49 -2.50 -5.84
CA PHE A 460 36.63 -2.55 -4.90
C PHE A 460 38.01 -2.29 -5.54
N GLY A 461 38.08 -1.87 -6.80
CA GLY A 461 39.33 -1.50 -7.44
C GLY A 461 39.90 -0.19 -6.92
N ALA A 462 41.18 0.01 -7.20
CA ALA A 462 41.86 1.29 -6.99
C ALA A 462 41.73 2.21 -8.22
N SER A 463 41.32 1.65 -9.36
CA SER A 463 41.15 2.26 -10.67
C SER A 463 40.23 1.36 -11.50
N HIS A 464 39.76 1.82 -12.65
CA HIS A 464 38.87 1.06 -13.53
C HIS A 464 39.29 1.15 -15.01
N GLU A 465 38.84 0.19 -15.80
CA GLU A 465 38.96 0.14 -17.26
C GLU A 465 37.57 0.08 -17.90
N VAL A 466 37.31 0.92 -18.91
CA VAL A 466 36.01 1.04 -19.60
C VAL A 466 36.08 0.33 -20.95
N TYR A 467 35.26 -0.69 -21.15
CA TYR A 467 35.13 -1.42 -22.40
C TYR A 467 33.78 -1.12 -23.05
N PHE A 468 33.75 -0.79 -24.36
CA PHE A 468 32.51 -0.39 -25.06
C PHE A 468 32.54 -0.78 -26.54
N GLY A 469 31.40 -1.22 -27.09
CA GLY A 469 31.26 -1.57 -28.51
C GLY A 469 29.86 -2.09 -28.89
N ALA A 470 29.61 -2.30 -30.18
CA ALA A 470 28.34 -2.84 -30.69
C ALA A 470 28.30 -4.38 -30.78
N ASP A 471 29.40 -5.06 -30.42
CA ASP A 471 29.51 -6.52 -30.40
C ASP A 471 29.88 -6.98 -28.98
N ALA A 472 28.94 -7.68 -28.33
CA ALA A 472 29.09 -8.22 -26.99
C ALA A 472 30.31 -9.15 -26.84
N ALA A 473 30.70 -9.85 -27.90
CA ALA A 473 31.83 -10.79 -27.87
C ALA A 473 33.19 -10.10 -28.06
N SER A 474 33.22 -8.83 -28.45
CA SER A 474 34.44 -8.13 -28.87
C SER A 474 34.45 -6.65 -28.47
N LEU A 475 34.39 -6.37 -27.16
CA LEU A 475 34.51 -5.01 -26.64
C LEU A 475 35.94 -4.47 -26.74
N GLU A 476 36.06 -3.17 -27.07
CA GLU A 476 37.33 -2.45 -27.08
C GLU A 476 37.52 -1.65 -25.78
N LEU A 477 38.74 -1.66 -25.25
CA LEU A 477 39.13 -0.76 -24.16
C LEU A 477 39.11 0.70 -24.68
N LYS A 478 38.20 1.51 -24.16
CA LYS A 478 38.04 2.92 -24.54
C LYS A 478 38.70 3.90 -23.59
N SER A 479 38.71 3.59 -22.30
CA SER A 479 39.23 4.49 -21.26
C SER A 479 39.72 3.73 -20.04
N SER A 480 40.49 4.40 -19.18
CA SER A 480 40.88 3.93 -17.84
C SER A 480 40.93 5.13 -16.90
N GLY A 481 40.45 4.97 -15.66
CA GLY A 481 40.33 6.06 -14.70
C GLY A 481 40.59 5.64 -13.25
N ASN A 482 40.69 6.62 -12.36
CA ASN A 482 40.80 6.38 -10.91
C ASN A 482 39.42 6.47 -10.26
N LEU A 483 39.31 6.09 -8.99
CA LEU A 483 38.10 6.36 -8.20
C LEU A 483 37.73 7.86 -8.22
N GLY A 484 36.45 8.15 -8.40
CA GLY A 484 35.90 9.50 -8.60
C GLY A 484 35.83 9.95 -10.06
N SER A 485 36.04 9.05 -11.02
CA SER A 485 35.91 9.31 -12.47
C SER A 485 34.97 8.33 -13.18
N GLU A 486 33.91 7.89 -12.50
CA GLU A 486 32.94 6.88 -12.95
C GLU A 486 31.96 7.40 -14.02
N SER A 487 32.52 7.92 -15.11
CA SER A 487 31.79 8.44 -16.26
C SER A 487 32.57 8.24 -17.56
N TYR A 488 31.85 7.88 -18.62
CA TYR A 488 32.37 7.76 -19.97
C TYR A 488 31.39 8.33 -20.98
N ASP A 489 31.82 9.33 -21.75
CA ASP A 489 31.07 9.88 -22.88
C ASP A 489 31.50 9.16 -24.18
N PRO A 490 30.63 8.30 -24.76
CA PRO A 490 30.93 7.62 -26.02
C PRO A 490 30.79 8.53 -27.25
N GLY A 491 30.30 9.76 -27.09
CA GLY A 491 29.93 10.67 -28.17
C GLY A 491 28.57 10.32 -28.79
N THR A 492 28.33 10.79 -30.01
CA THR A 492 27.09 10.50 -30.75
C THR A 492 27.09 9.06 -31.28
N LEU A 493 26.07 8.31 -30.91
CA LEU A 493 25.83 6.91 -31.28
C LEU A 493 24.90 6.79 -32.49
N GLU A 494 24.95 5.65 -33.17
CA GLU A 494 24.02 5.34 -34.26
C GLU A 494 22.60 5.12 -33.70
N TRP A 495 21.57 5.43 -34.50
CA TRP A 495 20.17 5.22 -34.13
C TRP A 495 19.82 3.72 -34.20
N ASP A 496 18.83 3.28 -33.41
CA ASP A 496 18.32 1.90 -33.42
C ASP A 496 19.42 0.83 -33.32
N THR A 497 20.42 1.08 -32.46
CA THR A 497 21.60 0.23 -32.34
C THR A 497 21.85 -0.16 -30.89
N THR A 498 21.98 -1.47 -30.65
CA THR A 498 22.37 -2.00 -29.35
C THR A 498 23.88 -1.88 -29.15
N TYR A 499 24.28 -1.28 -28.03
CA TYR A 499 25.66 -1.21 -27.57
C TYR A 499 25.83 -2.00 -26.27
N TYR A 500 27.04 -2.50 -26.08
CA TYR A 500 27.47 -3.30 -24.94
C TYR A 500 28.67 -2.64 -24.29
N TRP A 501 28.72 -2.70 -22.96
CA TRP A 501 29.79 -2.11 -22.19
C TRP A 501 30.02 -2.83 -20.87
N ARG A 502 31.24 -2.76 -20.35
CA ARG A 502 31.59 -3.27 -19.02
C ARG A 502 32.68 -2.41 -18.41
N ILE A 503 32.76 -2.44 -17.09
CA ILE A 503 33.83 -1.81 -16.33
C ILE A 503 34.61 -2.88 -15.58
N ASP A 504 35.92 -2.95 -15.82
CA ASP A 504 36.80 -3.87 -15.10
C ASP A 504 37.50 -3.10 -13.97
N GLU A 505 37.35 -3.56 -12.72
CA GLU A 505 37.98 -2.95 -11.54
C GLU A 505 39.42 -3.43 -11.38
N VAL A 506 40.35 -2.50 -11.22
CA VAL A 506 41.79 -2.75 -11.25
C VAL A 506 42.42 -2.40 -9.90
N ASN A 507 43.10 -3.37 -9.29
CA ASN A 507 43.93 -3.19 -8.10
C ASN A 507 45.23 -4.00 -8.21
N ASN A 508 46.32 -3.31 -8.58
CA ASN A 508 47.64 -3.92 -8.75
C ASN A 508 48.23 -4.57 -7.49
N ALA A 509 47.64 -4.35 -6.31
CA ALA A 509 48.06 -5.01 -5.07
C ALA A 509 47.42 -6.40 -4.88
N ASN A 510 46.38 -6.74 -5.66
CA ASN A 510 45.74 -8.04 -5.63
C ASN A 510 46.12 -8.83 -6.90
N SER A 511 46.52 -10.10 -6.72
CA SER A 511 46.89 -10.98 -7.84
C SER A 511 45.72 -11.35 -8.74
N ASP A 512 44.50 -11.23 -8.24
CA ASP A 512 43.27 -11.60 -8.94
C ASP A 512 42.69 -10.41 -9.74
N SER A 513 43.37 -9.26 -9.75
CA SER A 513 43.04 -8.08 -10.55
C SER A 513 43.63 -8.17 -11.98
N PRO A 514 42.93 -7.64 -13.01
CA PRO A 514 41.66 -6.91 -12.93
C PRO A 514 40.47 -7.84 -12.71
N TRP A 515 39.50 -7.38 -11.92
CA TRP A 515 38.22 -8.05 -11.75
C TRP A 515 37.26 -7.58 -12.84
N THR A 516 36.96 -8.48 -13.76
CA THR A 516 36.02 -8.20 -14.84
C THR A 516 34.63 -7.94 -14.29
N GLY A 517 34.06 -6.78 -14.62
CA GLY A 517 32.70 -6.42 -14.17
C GLY A 517 31.60 -7.04 -15.03
N PRO A 518 30.34 -6.83 -14.63
CA PRO A 518 29.16 -7.26 -15.40
C PRO A 518 29.14 -6.64 -16.80
N LEU A 519 28.60 -7.40 -17.76
CA LEU A 519 28.35 -6.93 -19.12
C LEU A 519 26.96 -6.28 -19.18
N TRP A 520 26.92 -4.98 -19.47
CA TRP A 520 25.71 -4.21 -19.64
C TRP A 520 25.41 -3.92 -21.11
N SER A 521 24.15 -3.68 -21.43
CA SER A 521 23.71 -3.28 -22.76
C SER A 521 22.67 -2.17 -22.73
N PHE A 522 22.52 -1.44 -23.83
CA PHE A 522 21.38 -0.56 -24.08
C PHE A 522 21.17 -0.39 -25.59
N THR A 523 19.97 -0.01 -25.99
CA THR A 523 19.60 0.25 -27.39
C THR A 523 19.24 1.72 -27.57
N THR A 524 19.87 2.38 -28.54
CA THR A 524 19.56 3.77 -28.86
C THR A 524 18.22 3.90 -29.56
N ALA A 525 17.49 4.99 -29.29
CA ALA A 525 16.20 5.24 -29.92
C ALA A 525 16.30 5.33 -31.45
N ASN A 526 15.20 5.02 -32.13
CA ASN A 526 14.99 5.32 -33.55
C ASN A 526 14.26 6.67 -33.77
N PHE A 527 14.14 7.46 -32.72
CA PHE A 527 13.58 8.82 -32.66
C PHE A 527 14.49 9.73 -31.83
N LEU A 528 14.23 11.04 -31.85
CA LEU A 528 14.88 11.98 -30.92
C LEU A 528 14.05 12.06 -29.63
N VAL A 529 14.70 11.84 -28.50
CA VAL A 529 14.07 11.97 -27.18
C VAL A 529 14.16 13.44 -26.74
N VAL A 530 13.01 14.10 -26.54
CA VAL A 530 12.96 15.50 -26.08
C VAL A 530 13.21 15.56 -24.58
N ASP A 531 12.56 14.70 -23.80
CA ASP A 531 12.87 14.49 -22.39
C ASP A 531 12.95 12.99 -22.08
N ASP A 532 13.90 12.62 -21.23
CA ASP A 532 14.13 11.24 -20.78
C ASP A 532 13.84 11.21 -19.28
N PHE A 533 12.61 10.85 -18.93
CA PHE A 533 12.16 10.84 -17.55
C PHE A 533 12.99 9.88 -16.68
N GLU A 534 13.63 8.87 -17.28
CA GLU A 534 14.49 7.89 -16.60
C GLU A 534 15.79 8.48 -16.02
N SER A 535 16.14 9.67 -16.46
CA SER A 535 17.32 10.40 -15.98
C SER A 535 17.10 11.09 -14.64
N TYR A 536 15.85 11.29 -14.22
CA TYR A 536 15.53 11.96 -12.95
C TYR A 536 15.75 11.05 -11.74
N ASN A 537 16.16 11.64 -10.61
CA ASN A 537 16.50 10.92 -9.39
C ASN A 537 16.01 11.60 -8.11
N ASN A 538 16.13 10.87 -6.99
CA ASN A 538 15.67 11.29 -5.66
C ASN A 538 16.80 11.80 -4.75
N LEU A 539 17.99 12.08 -5.30
CA LEU A 539 19.17 12.46 -4.51
C LEU A 539 18.98 13.83 -3.86
N ASP A 540 19.60 14.05 -2.70
CA ASP A 540 19.63 15.34 -1.98
C ASP A 540 20.07 16.49 -2.91
N PRO A 541 19.52 17.73 -2.83
CA PRO A 541 19.97 18.82 -3.70
C PRO A 541 21.45 19.20 -3.48
N GLU A 542 22.04 18.85 -2.35
CA GLU A 542 23.48 19.06 -2.08
C GLU A 542 24.37 18.03 -2.80
N ASP A 543 23.79 16.93 -3.30
CA ASP A 543 24.52 15.93 -4.08
C ASP A 543 24.85 16.47 -5.49
N PRO A 544 26.13 16.47 -5.93
CA PRO A 544 26.51 16.88 -7.27
C PRO A 544 25.84 16.09 -8.41
N ALA A 545 25.36 14.87 -8.15
CA ALA A 545 24.64 14.03 -9.10
C ALA A 545 23.11 14.22 -9.04
N SER A 546 22.61 15.14 -8.22
CA SER A 546 21.17 15.42 -8.11
C SER A 546 20.57 15.89 -9.43
N ASN A 547 19.51 15.23 -9.87
CA ASN A 547 18.77 15.56 -11.08
C ASN A 547 17.27 15.38 -10.83
N ARG A 548 16.65 16.31 -10.10
CA ARG A 548 15.24 16.22 -9.71
C ARG A 548 14.33 16.83 -10.77
N ILE A 549 13.21 16.18 -11.05
CA ILE A 549 12.31 16.56 -12.16
C ILE A 549 11.81 18.01 -12.09
N PHE A 550 11.45 18.50 -10.90
CA PHE A 550 10.99 19.89 -10.69
C PHE A 550 12.11 20.94 -10.76
N LEU A 551 13.38 20.54 -10.85
CA LEU A 551 14.48 21.45 -11.15
C LEU A 551 14.68 21.63 -12.66
N ALA A 552 14.23 20.65 -13.47
CA ALA A 552 14.31 20.69 -14.92
C ALA A 552 13.09 21.39 -15.54
N TRP A 553 11.89 21.09 -15.04
CA TRP A 553 10.64 21.70 -15.47
C TRP A 553 10.27 22.88 -14.58
N ILE A 554 10.24 24.08 -15.16
CA ILE A 554 9.80 25.30 -14.48
C ILE A 554 8.27 25.29 -14.43
N ASP A 555 7.70 25.23 -13.24
CA ASP A 555 6.26 25.17 -12.99
C ASP A 555 5.71 26.44 -12.31
N GLY A 556 4.64 26.31 -11.53
CA GLY A 556 3.96 27.40 -10.83
C GLY A 556 4.24 27.45 -9.34
N PHE A 557 5.06 26.56 -8.80
CA PHE A 557 5.26 26.43 -7.35
C PHE A 557 5.75 27.73 -6.69
N ASP A 558 6.69 28.42 -7.34
CA ASP A 558 7.24 29.70 -6.87
C ASP A 558 6.33 30.90 -7.19
N GLU A 559 5.41 30.77 -8.15
CA GLU A 559 4.52 31.85 -8.63
C GLU A 559 3.04 31.39 -8.73
N PRO A 560 2.44 30.86 -7.64
CA PRO A 560 1.16 30.16 -7.68
C PRO A 560 -0.03 31.08 -8.02
N ALA A 561 0.15 32.40 -7.90
CA ALA A 561 -0.86 33.39 -8.28
C ALA A 561 -1.00 33.58 -9.80
N ALA A 562 -0.03 33.13 -10.60
CA ALA A 562 0.01 33.32 -12.05
C ALA A 562 0.07 31.99 -12.82
N ASN A 563 0.41 30.89 -12.15
CA ASN A 563 0.56 29.57 -12.73
C ASN A 563 0.15 28.49 -11.70
N GLY A 564 -0.88 27.71 -12.00
CA GLY A 564 -1.42 26.69 -11.10
C GLY A 564 -0.73 25.33 -11.16
N SER A 565 0.35 25.19 -11.93
CA SER A 565 1.02 23.91 -12.10
C SER A 565 1.98 23.56 -10.97
N VAL A 566 2.05 22.28 -10.61
CA VAL A 566 3.16 21.70 -9.82
C VAL A 566 3.65 20.43 -10.51
N VAL A 567 4.95 20.35 -10.80
CA VAL A 567 5.60 19.16 -11.38
C VAL A 567 6.21 18.31 -10.26
N GLY A 568 6.00 17.00 -10.32
CA GLY A 568 6.57 16.08 -9.35
C GLY A 568 5.80 16.02 -8.03
N TYR A 569 6.18 15.06 -7.19
CA TYR A 569 5.68 14.91 -5.82
C TYR A 569 6.50 15.72 -4.80
N ALA A 570 5.88 16.05 -3.67
CA ALA A 570 6.55 16.78 -2.59
C ALA A 570 7.60 15.94 -1.85
N ASN A 571 7.43 14.62 -1.86
CA ASN A 571 8.32 13.65 -1.22
C ASN A 571 8.81 12.62 -2.27
N PRO A 572 10.01 12.03 -2.09
CA PRO A 572 10.50 11.00 -2.99
C PRO A 572 9.60 9.72 -2.92
N PRO A 573 9.41 9.00 -4.04
CA PRO A 573 9.94 9.30 -5.37
C PRO A 573 9.29 10.55 -5.97
N PHE A 574 10.11 11.46 -6.52
CA PHE A 574 9.61 12.75 -7.01
C PHE A 574 8.89 12.63 -8.37
N ALA A 575 9.26 11.64 -9.17
CA ALA A 575 8.54 11.24 -10.37
C ALA A 575 7.56 10.10 -10.04
N GLU A 576 6.55 9.91 -10.89
CA GLU A 576 5.57 8.82 -10.76
C GLU A 576 6.19 7.51 -11.21
N GLN A 577 6.00 6.40 -10.48
CA GLN A 577 6.61 5.10 -10.77
C GLN A 577 5.60 3.97 -10.99
N ALA A 578 4.34 4.17 -10.63
CA ALA A 578 3.25 3.21 -10.82
C ALA A 578 2.46 3.49 -12.10
N ASN A 579 2.17 4.76 -12.38
CA ASN A 579 1.50 5.15 -13.62
C ASN A 579 2.53 5.60 -14.67
N VAL A 580 3.03 4.65 -15.45
CA VAL A 580 4.14 4.83 -16.39
C VAL A 580 3.74 4.26 -17.75
N HIS A 581 4.02 4.97 -18.85
CA HIS A 581 3.74 4.46 -20.18
C HIS A 581 4.85 3.52 -20.64
N SER A 582 6.10 3.95 -20.49
CA SER A 582 7.28 3.13 -20.77
C SER A 582 8.43 3.49 -19.82
N GLY A 583 9.42 2.60 -19.66
CA GLY A 583 10.47 2.80 -18.67
C GLY A 583 10.01 2.52 -17.24
N ASN A 584 10.53 3.28 -16.28
CA ASN A 584 10.26 3.12 -14.84
C ASN A 584 9.58 4.34 -14.21
N GLN A 585 9.53 5.49 -14.90
CA GLN A 585 8.93 6.68 -14.33
C GLN A 585 8.32 7.64 -15.36
N SER A 586 7.27 8.35 -14.96
CA SER A 586 6.60 9.40 -15.74
C SER A 586 6.55 10.72 -14.97
N MET A 587 6.21 11.82 -15.66
CA MET A 587 6.06 13.14 -15.03
C MET A 587 4.63 13.37 -14.53
N PRO A 588 4.39 13.46 -13.21
CA PRO A 588 3.12 13.99 -12.70
C PRO A 588 3.10 15.52 -12.80
N LEU A 589 2.03 16.05 -13.40
CA LEU A 589 1.73 17.48 -13.47
C LEU A 589 0.37 17.75 -12.81
N ALA A 590 0.40 18.28 -11.59
CA ALA A 590 -0.79 18.82 -10.96
C ALA A 590 -1.15 20.15 -11.63
N TYR A 591 -2.43 20.40 -11.83
CA TYR A 591 -2.93 21.67 -12.34
C TYR A 591 -4.06 22.20 -11.46
N ASP A 592 -4.05 23.52 -11.23
CA ASP A 592 -5.14 24.27 -10.61
C ASP A 592 -5.39 25.54 -11.43
N ASN A 593 -6.35 25.48 -12.35
CA ASN A 593 -6.68 26.60 -13.21
C ASN A 593 -7.54 27.65 -12.51
N ALA A 594 -7.75 27.63 -11.18
CA ALA A 594 -8.37 28.75 -10.47
C ALA A 594 -7.66 30.10 -10.74
N VAL A 595 -6.36 30.05 -11.04
CA VAL A 595 -5.53 31.22 -11.43
C VAL A 595 -5.46 31.47 -12.94
N GLY A 596 -6.18 30.66 -13.73
CA GLY A 596 -6.42 30.87 -15.16
C GLY A 596 -5.69 29.92 -16.11
N LYS A 597 -4.54 29.36 -15.69
CA LYS A 597 -3.76 28.38 -16.45
C LYS A 597 -2.75 27.67 -15.55
N SER A 598 -2.29 26.51 -16.03
CA SER A 598 -1.20 25.74 -15.45
C SER A 598 -0.21 25.35 -16.55
N GLU A 599 1.08 25.63 -16.37
CA GLU A 599 2.13 25.46 -17.39
C GLU A 599 3.45 25.00 -16.77
N ALA A 600 3.97 23.87 -17.25
CA ALA A 600 5.32 23.39 -16.94
C ALA A 600 6.22 23.57 -18.17
N THR A 601 7.40 24.19 -18.01
CA THR A 601 8.31 24.50 -19.13
C THR A 601 9.69 23.88 -18.95
N LEU A 602 10.12 23.10 -19.94
CA LEU A 602 11.47 22.57 -20.04
C LEU A 602 12.33 23.43 -20.97
N ALA A 603 13.50 23.84 -20.50
CA ALA A 603 14.52 24.48 -21.32
C ALA A 603 15.38 23.40 -22.01
N LEU A 604 15.47 23.46 -23.33
CA LEU A 604 16.17 22.46 -24.14
C LEU A 604 17.64 22.83 -24.32
N THR A 605 18.53 21.95 -23.85
CA THR A 605 19.96 21.96 -24.20
C THR A 605 20.24 21.05 -25.40
N TYR A 606 19.50 19.95 -25.52
CA TYR A 606 19.45 19.02 -26.64
C TYR A 606 18.16 18.16 -26.51
N PRO A 607 17.48 17.77 -27.61
CA PRO A 607 17.68 18.19 -29.00
C PRO A 607 17.07 19.57 -29.27
N ARG A 608 17.79 20.41 -30.03
CA ARG A 608 17.34 21.76 -30.43
C ARG A 608 17.07 21.89 -31.93
N ASP A 609 17.66 21.02 -32.73
CA ASP A 609 17.39 20.91 -34.16
C ASP A 609 16.33 19.83 -34.38
N TRP A 610 15.07 20.24 -34.43
CA TRP A 610 13.93 19.38 -34.70
C TRP A 610 13.70 19.18 -36.21
N THR A 611 14.75 19.35 -37.02
CA THR A 611 14.78 18.94 -38.44
C THR A 611 15.73 17.78 -38.69
N GLU A 612 16.45 17.34 -37.65
CA GLU A 612 17.39 16.24 -37.72
C GLU A 612 16.71 14.96 -38.22
N LYS A 613 17.38 14.27 -39.16
CA LYS A 613 16.89 13.03 -39.80
C LYS A 613 15.48 13.11 -40.40
N GLY A 614 14.97 14.32 -40.64
CA GLY A 614 13.65 14.54 -41.24
C GLY A 614 12.47 14.30 -40.29
N VAL A 615 12.69 14.31 -38.98
CA VAL A 615 11.60 14.28 -38.00
C VAL A 615 10.59 15.39 -38.29
N ASN A 616 9.30 15.07 -38.20
CA ASN A 616 8.21 15.98 -38.57
C ASN A 616 7.02 15.93 -37.59
N THR A 617 7.07 15.04 -36.61
CA THR A 617 6.02 14.87 -35.60
C THR A 617 6.61 14.95 -34.20
N LEU A 618 6.00 15.77 -33.35
CA LEU A 618 6.17 15.72 -31.91
C LEU A 618 5.10 14.79 -31.35
N THR A 619 5.51 13.73 -30.67
CA THR A 619 4.63 12.83 -29.93
C THR A 619 4.74 13.13 -28.44
N VAL A 620 3.60 13.22 -27.76
CA VAL A 620 3.49 13.34 -26.31
C VAL A 620 2.53 12.27 -25.82
N TRP A 621 2.96 11.40 -24.91
CA TRP A 621 2.05 10.48 -24.23
C TRP A 621 1.53 11.12 -22.95
N TYR A 622 0.24 10.93 -22.69
CA TYR A 622 -0.41 11.48 -21.51
C TYR A 622 -1.46 10.53 -20.93
N ALA A 623 -1.68 10.63 -19.62
CA ALA A 623 -2.79 9.99 -18.92
C ALA A 623 -3.35 10.95 -17.88
N GLY A 624 -4.64 11.22 -17.92
CA GLY A 624 -5.38 11.96 -16.91
C GLY A 624 -6.02 11.05 -15.87
N ALA A 625 -7.14 11.49 -15.29
CA ALA A 625 -7.93 10.70 -14.37
C ALA A 625 -9.41 11.06 -14.50
N ALA A 626 -10.32 10.08 -14.39
CA ALA A 626 -11.76 10.32 -14.50
C ALA A 626 -12.30 11.32 -13.44
N GLY A 627 -11.61 11.47 -12.30
CA GLY A 627 -11.95 12.42 -11.24
C GLY A 627 -11.46 13.85 -11.47
N ASN A 628 -10.69 14.11 -12.52
CA ASN A 628 -10.19 15.43 -12.85
C ASN A 628 -11.31 16.39 -13.28
N ALA A 629 -11.08 17.69 -13.13
CA ALA A 629 -11.91 18.68 -13.82
C ALA A 629 -11.45 18.82 -15.28
N ALA A 630 -12.39 18.88 -16.23
CA ALA A 630 -12.06 19.01 -17.65
C ALA A 630 -11.28 20.31 -17.94
N GLU A 631 -10.07 20.17 -18.49
CA GLU A 631 -9.23 21.28 -18.92
C GLU A 631 -8.55 20.91 -20.24
N THR A 632 -8.52 21.87 -21.17
CA THR A 632 -7.91 21.66 -22.48
C THR A 632 -6.39 21.67 -22.39
N MET A 633 -5.73 20.64 -22.92
CA MET A 633 -4.26 20.58 -22.96
C MET A 633 -3.69 21.31 -24.18
N TYR A 634 -2.47 21.83 -24.05
CA TYR A 634 -1.72 22.44 -25.15
C TYR A 634 -0.20 22.29 -24.97
N VAL A 635 0.52 22.36 -26.09
CA VAL A 635 1.99 22.45 -26.14
C VAL A 635 2.39 23.83 -26.63
N VAL A 636 3.44 24.41 -26.05
CA VAL A 636 4.05 25.66 -26.54
C VAL A 636 5.53 25.47 -26.85
N LEU A 637 5.95 25.89 -28.03
CA LEU A 637 7.38 25.95 -28.37
C LEU A 637 7.90 27.37 -28.31
N ASN A 638 9.12 27.52 -27.77
CA ASN A 638 9.82 28.81 -27.64
C ASN A 638 8.98 29.89 -26.92
N ASN A 639 8.09 29.47 -26.01
CA ASN A 639 7.14 30.33 -25.30
C ASN A 639 6.20 31.16 -26.20
N SER A 640 6.08 30.84 -27.50
CA SER A 640 5.32 31.62 -28.47
C SER A 640 4.25 30.84 -29.22
N ALA A 641 4.61 29.75 -29.90
CA ALA A 641 3.67 29.03 -30.77
C ALA A 641 2.91 27.97 -29.97
N VAL A 642 1.59 27.99 -30.04
CA VAL A 642 0.70 27.15 -29.24
C VAL A 642 -0.02 26.17 -30.15
N VAL A 643 -0.01 24.89 -29.80
CA VAL A 643 -0.87 23.87 -30.42
C VAL A 643 -1.72 23.23 -29.34
N THR A 644 -3.02 23.27 -29.54
CA THR A 644 -4.02 22.75 -28.61
C THR A 644 -4.35 21.30 -28.95
N ASN A 645 -4.57 20.47 -27.93
CA ASN A 645 -5.09 19.12 -28.13
C ASN A 645 -6.55 19.21 -28.59
N ASP A 646 -6.89 18.54 -29.69
CA ASP A 646 -8.23 18.60 -30.28
C ASP A 646 -9.30 17.95 -29.39
N ASN A 647 -8.90 17.09 -28.44
CA ASN A 647 -9.80 16.54 -27.43
C ASN A 647 -9.88 17.49 -26.22
N PRO A 648 -11.02 18.18 -26.00
CA PRO A 648 -11.17 19.08 -24.85
C PRO A 648 -11.23 18.35 -23.50
N ASP A 649 -11.51 17.04 -23.51
CA ASP A 649 -11.63 16.19 -22.33
C ASP A 649 -10.36 15.37 -22.08
N ALA A 650 -9.23 15.71 -22.72
CA ALA A 650 -8.00 14.94 -22.65
C ALA A 650 -7.48 14.74 -21.21
N ALA A 651 -7.70 15.71 -20.31
CA ALA A 651 -7.36 15.60 -18.90
C ALA A 651 -8.20 14.56 -18.13
N LEU A 652 -9.31 14.07 -18.68
CA LEU A 652 -10.20 13.08 -18.07
C LEU A 652 -9.88 11.63 -18.46
N ILE A 653 -9.02 11.43 -19.46
CA ILE A 653 -8.73 10.09 -19.99
C ILE A 653 -7.79 9.36 -19.04
N ASP A 654 -8.31 8.38 -18.31
CA ASP A 654 -7.57 7.59 -17.31
C ASP A 654 -6.72 6.45 -17.92
N SER A 655 -6.47 6.50 -19.23
CA SER A 655 -5.60 5.57 -19.96
C SER A 655 -4.59 6.33 -20.80
N TRP A 656 -3.40 5.74 -20.96
CA TRP A 656 -2.32 6.32 -21.75
C TRP A 656 -2.75 6.56 -23.20
N THR A 657 -2.66 7.81 -23.61
CA THR A 657 -3.09 8.28 -24.92
C THR A 657 -1.94 8.98 -25.62
N GLN A 658 -1.72 8.60 -26.87
CA GLN A 658 -0.74 9.24 -27.74
C GLN A 658 -1.32 10.53 -28.32
N TRP A 659 -0.56 11.63 -28.24
CA TRP A 659 -0.85 12.87 -28.94
C TRP A 659 0.26 13.20 -29.93
N ASP A 660 -0.05 13.02 -31.22
CA ASP A 660 0.85 13.41 -32.31
C ASP A 660 0.53 14.82 -32.81
N ILE A 661 1.58 15.63 -32.89
CA ILE A 661 1.52 17.02 -33.31
C ILE A 661 2.44 17.21 -34.52
N ASP A 662 1.84 17.60 -35.65
CA ASP A 662 2.61 18.01 -36.82
C ASP A 662 3.45 19.26 -36.48
N LEU A 663 4.79 19.14 -36.61
CA LEU A 663 5.71 20.23 -36.33
C LEU A 663 5.47 21.45 -37.22
N GLN A 664 4.85 21.26 -38.39
CA GLN A 664 4.47 22.36 -39.29
C GLN A 664 3.50 23.34 -38.62
N LEU A 665 2.66 22.89 -37.66
CA LEU A 665 1.75 23.76 -36.91
C LEU A 665 2.50 24.81 -36.08
N PHE A 666 3.70 24.50 -35.59
CA PHE A 666 4.56 25.46 -34.90
C PHE A 666 5.35 26.33 -35.88
N ALA A 667 5.83 25.75 -36.99
CA ALA A 667 6.54 26.49 -38.04
C ALA A 667 5.67 27.57 -38.70
N ASP A 668 4.38 27.27 -38.92
CA ASP A 668 3.39 28.21 -39.44
C ASP A 668 3.13 29.39 -38.49
N GLN A 669 3.40 29.20 -37.19
CA GLN A 669 3.36 30.23 -36.16
C GLN A 669 4.72 30.94 -35.97
N GLY A 670 5.72 30.64 -36.81
CA GLY A 670 7.01 31.33 -36.85
C GLY A 670 8.12 30.70 -36.01
N VAL A 671 7.94 29.48 -35.50
CA VAL A 671 9.02 28.74 -34.81
C VAL A 671 10.05 28.26 -35.83
N ASN A 672 11.33 28.55 -35.58
CA ASN A 672 12.43 27.93 -36.31
C ASN A 672 12.69 26.54 -35.73
N LEU A 673 12.21 25.49 -36.41
CA LEU A 673 12.37 24.10 -35.96
C LEU A 673 13.83 23.65 -35.89
N ALA A 674 14.74 24.28 -36.63
CA ALA A 674 16.18 23.99 -36.50
C ALA A 674 16.81 24.59 -35.22
N ASN A 675 16.02 25.31 -34.42
CA ASN A 675 16.49 25.95 -33.19
C ASN A 675 15.36 26.17 -32.16
N VAL A 676 14.84 25.07 -31.62
CA VAL A 676 13.90 25.07 -30.49
C VAL A 676 14.69 25.21 -29.18
N ASN A 677 14.23 26.06 -28.28
CA ASN A 677 14.86 26.43 -27.01
C ASN A 677 14.06 25.92 -25.80
N SER A 678 12.75 25.79 -25.95
CA SER A 678 11.89 25.34 -24.85
C SER A 678 10.63 24.67 -25.38
N ILE A 679 10.11 23.76 -24.57
CA ILE A 679 8.79 23.16 -24.69
C ILE A 679 8.02 23.42 -23.40
N THR A 680 6.75 23.83 -23.52
CA THR A 680 5.83 23.98 -22.39
C THR A 680 4.67 23.01 -22.58
N LEU A 681 4.32 22.28 -21.54
CA LEU A 681 3.08 21.53 -21.42
C LEU A 681 2.12 22.36 -20.57
N GLY A 682 0.87 22.53 -21.01
CA GLY A 682 -0.07 23.36 -20.27
C GLY A 682 -1.52 22.90 -20.35
N LEU A 683 -2.29 23.33 -19.36
CA LEU A 683 -3.73 23.11 -19.24
C LEU A 683 -4.48 24.43 -19.14
N GLY A 684 -5.66 24.49 -19.76
CA GLY A 684 -6.51 25.66 -19.89
C GLY A 684 -6.36 26.37 -21.23
N ASN A 685 -6.39 27.71 -21.23
CA ASN A 685 -6.26 28.49 -22.46
C ASN A 685 -5.23 29.62 -22.28
N ARG A 686 -4.02 29.44 -22.82
CA ARG A 686 -2.93 30.43 -22.71
C ARG A 686 -3.29 31.80 -23.28
N SER A 687 -4.12 31.85 -24.33
CA SER A 687 -4.49 33.09 -25.01
C SER A 687 -5.68 33.81 -24.35
N ASN A 688 -6.47 33.10 -23.55
CA ASN A 688 -7.61 33.62 -22.81
C ASN A 688 -7.74 32.90 -21.45
N PRO A 689 -6.81 33.16 -20.50
CA PRO A 689 -6.80 32.47 -19.21
C PRO A 689 -8.04 32.87 -18.40
N VAL A 690 -8.82 31.87 -18.00
CA VAL A 690 -10.04 32.01 -17.21
C VAL A 690 -10.01 30.99 -16.09
N ALA A 691 -10.61 31.34 -14.95
CA ALA A 691 -10.68 30.42 -13.81
C ALA A 691 -11.34 29.09 -14.24
N GLY A 692 -10.65 28.00 -13.95
CA GLY A 692 -10.99 26.64 -14.34
C GLY A 692 -10.95 25.69 -13.14
N GLY A 693 -10.88 24.39 -13.43
CA GLY A 693 -10.79 23.34 -12.43
C GLY A 693 -9.36 22.87 -12.15
N ALA A 694 -9.26 21.80 -11.37
CA ALA A 694 -8.00 21.21 -10.95
C ALA A 694 -7.96 19.70 -11.16
N GLY A 695 -6.77 19.13 -11.18
CA GLY A 695 -6.53 17.70 -11.36
C GLY A 695 -5.05 17.35 -11.49
N MET A 696 -4.79 16.13 -11.95
CA MET A 696 -3.44 15.59 -12.19
C MET A 696 -3.38 14.95 -13.57
N VAL A 697 -2.38 15.29 -14.38
CA VAL A 697 -2.07 14.61 -15.64
C VAL A 697 -0.64 14.09 -15.59
N PHE A 698 -0.45 12.86 -16.01
CA PHE A 698 0.85 12.23 -16.19
C PHE A 698 1.30 12.40 -17.64
N PHE A 699 2.58 12.70 -17.84
CA PHE A 699 3.20 12.80 -19.16
C PHE A 699 4.38 11.85 -19.26
N ASP A 700 4.52 11.22 -20.42
CA ASP A 700 5.62 10.31 -20.71
C ASP A 700 6.03 10.42 -22.20
N ASP A 701 7.16 9.83 -22.56
CA ASP A 701 7.62 9.63 -23.93
C ASP A 701 7.47 10.86 -24.86
N ILE A 702 8.07 12.00 -24.47
CA ILE A 702 8.10 13.19 -25.30
C ILE A 702 9.20 13.03 -26.36
N ARG A 703 8.80 12.82 -27.62
CA ARG A 703 9.73 12.44 -28.69
C ARG A 703 9.44 13.08 -30.04
N LEU A 704 10.45 13.13 -30.90
CA LEU A 704 10.34 13.57 -32.30
C LEU A 704 10.63 12.40 -33.23
N SER A 705 9.68 12.10 -34.10
CA SER A 705 9.77 10.98 -35.03
C SER A 705 9.44 11.41 -36.45
N VAL A 706 9.75 10.54 -37.40
CA VAL A 706 9.24 10.63 -38.77
C VAL A 706 7.91 9.89 -38.81
N GLN A 707 6.81 10.59 -39.11
CA GLN A 707 5.53 9.92 -39.36
C GLN A 707 5.67 9.03 -40.61
N GLU A 708 5.63 7.71 -40.43
CA GLU A 708 5.45 6.82 -41.58
C GLU A 708 4.04 7.06 -42.16
N PRO A 709 3.89 7.16 -43.50
CA PRO A 709 2.58 7.31 -44.09
C PRO A 709 1.70 6.11 -43.69
N GLU A 710 0.48 6.36 -43.23
CA GLU A 710 -0.48 5.30 -42.89
C GLU A 710 -0.47 4.23 -43.99
N ALA A 711 -0.20 2.98 -43.59
CA ALA A 711 -0.28 1.85 -44.51
C ALA A 711 -1.71 1.79 -45.08
N PRO A 712 -1.86 1.66 -46.41
CA PRO A 712 -3.15 1.79 -47.10
C PRO A 712 -4.18 0.71 -46.75
#